data_AF-A0A2V9C4H9-F1
#
_entry.id   AF-A0A2V9C4H9-F1
#
_cell.length_a   1.000
_cell.length_b   1.000
_cell.length_c   1.000
_cell.angle_alpha   90.00
_cell.angle_beta   90.00
_cell.angle_gamma   90.00
#
_symmetry.space_group_name_H-M   'P 1'
#
loop_
_entity.id
_entity.type
_entity.pdbx_description
1 polymer ?
#
loop_
_entity_poly.entity_id
_entity_poly.type
_entity_poly.pdbx_seq_one_letter_code
_entity_poly.pdbx_strand_id
1 'polypeptide(L)'
;MKERKPIFYDERRRRWVLTRRVLEISGVVFTLLLVIFFLAVITRPNLPELLLPETRPALHAVRTKQAAKPVPTRIGRRRRVAALGKVPEKYDPLRAAFHVSWDPGSLASLQRHYRDIDLLIPEALHAVSPDGRLDVEPDRKLRAWLQAAKVEIPTMALVNNSDGRVWHTKELAELLAQPASRQRLTESLVRYGTNAHQVGIVVDFEDVPEKSQKAFRQLIAELATALHAAGLKLMVALPAADSSYDYKYFASQADAIILMNYDQHWLSSPPGPIAAQDWFVRNLNSTLREVRPEKLVMGIGNYAYDWAQTSRGAPPEPAESLSVQEAILRAYESEAQVEFDADSLNPHYDYYDEHNHIHRVWMLDGVTAYNELRVCERAGIRGTALWRLGSADSSLWSVWDVTNADDATRERLKDVPPGQDLILEGDGDIWRISATPKDGRRTFRYDAATDTIVDESFQTYALSYRIEQMGAVPGKIALTFDDGPDPRFTPRILDILKEKRAPATFFVTGVAASGSPGLLHREYAEGHEIGNHTYTHPHFNQISRAQLEIELNLTERLFESTLGVKTLLFRPPYGIDHQPETADEVALLPIPQAMGYILVGAQIDPHDWGDLAGGPPPSPEKTAAQVLEQAEAGQGRKNIVLLHDGGGDRSTTVAALPMIIDRLRAAGFEIVPVSELVGQTRAQVMPQLSRDERWLARADAFIFALYHWLRLGMAWIFVIGIALVSGRALVIGLLALIEKLRPTPPDHPDFHPPVSVLIPAYNEEDVIVETVEAALASSYPHLRVVVVDDGSADRTAELLEDHFGRNPRVRIIHQPNRGKPAALSRALSEATSDIVVTIDADTVIEPDAIAKLVRHFADPSVAAVAGNVKVGNRTRWLTRWQALEYVTSQNLEKRAFDLLNCITVVPGAVSAWRADAIRSCGGFSADTVAEDTDLTIAIRRAGWRILYDEEAIGFTQAPESAEALVRQRFRWTFGTLQAVWKHRDTLGRWRYGTLGFIALPNVFLFQLLLPLVSPVIDLLFLGSLLLWGLAQLHVTRLPQLWTAEDVERALIFFAAFMLIDLLTCVVAFALERHEEWSLLWPLLLQRFYYRQLMYVVLFRAIMHAVQGRAVGWRGVEPELPTPVAQA
;
A
#
# COMPACT_ATOMS: atom_id res chain seq x y z
N MET A 1 29.05 -30.09 56.55
CA MET A 1 29.10 -28.99 55.57
C MET A 1 27.76 -28.93 54.86
N LYS A 2 27.03 -27.81 54.87
CA LYS A 2 25.86 -27.66 53.98
C LYS A 2 26.41 -27.65 52.56
N GLU A 3 26.02 -28.61 51.72
CA GLU A 3 26.27 -28.56 50.28
C GLU A 3 25.76 -27.20 49.76
N ARG A 4 26.68 -26.34 49.32
CA ARG A 4 26.33 -25.03 48.78
C ARG A 4 25.63 -25.26 47.44
N LYS A 5 24.38 -24.80 47.34
CA LYS A 5 23.58 -24.89 46.11
C LYS A 5 24.07 -23.83 45.12
N PRO A 6 24.34 -24.17 43.85
CA PRO A 6 24.76 -23.22 42.82
C PRO A 6 23.80 -22.03 42.68
N ILE A 7 24.31 -20.88 42.22
CA ILE A 7 23.47 -19.70 41.97
C ILE A 7 22.39 -20.05 40.94
N PHE A 8 21.15 -19.61 41.22
CA PHE A 8 19.91 -19.95 40.51
C PHE A 8 19.42 -21.39 40.69
N TYR A 9 20.03 -22.28 41.46
CA TYR A 9 19.43 -23.60 41.65
C TYR A 9 18.11 -23.52 42.47
N ASP A 10 17.03 -24.06 41.93
CA ASP A 10 15.70 -24.11 42.57
C ASP A 10 15.10 -25.52 42.43
N GLU A 11 15.35 -26.34 43.45
CA GLU A 11 14.90 -27.73 43.54
C GLU A 11 13.39 -27.90 43.34
N ARG A 12 12.58 -26.92 43.78
CA ARG A 12 11.11 -26.96 43.67
C ARG A 12 10.57 -26.22 42.44
N ARG A 13 11.46 -25.66 41.60
CA ARG A 13 11.14 -24.86 40.39
C ARG A 13 10.06 -23.79 40.63
N ARG A 14 10.00 -23.21 41.82
CA ARG A 14 8.97 -22.23 42.20
C ARG A 14 8.98 -20.99 41.31
N ARG A 15 10.18 -20.51 40.95
CA ARG A 15 10.34 -19.36 40.05
C ARG A 15 9.73 -19.63 38.68
N TRP A 16 10.02 -20.78 38.10
CA TRP A 16 9.44 -21.19 36.82
C TRP A 16 7.93 -21.32 36.86
N VAL A 17 7.36 -21.93 37.90
CA VAL A 17 5.90 -22.04 38.04
C VAL A 17 5.24 -20.67 38.07
N LEU A 18 5.81 -19.71 38.82
CA LEU A 18 5.29 -18.35 38.88
C LEU A 18 5.43 -17.63 37.54
N THR A 19 6.63 -17.60 36.94
CA THR A 19 6.87 -16.95 35.66
C THR A 19 6.00 -17.53 34.56
N ARG A 20 5.89 -18.86 34.49
CA ARG A 20 5.03 -19.55 33.52
C ARG A 20 3.56 -19.16 33.68
N ARG A 21 3.03 -19.14 34.90
CA ARG A 21 1.63 -18.73 35.16
C ARG A 21 1.38 -17.28 34.74
N VAL A 22 2.31 -16.37 35.04
CA VAL A 22 2.19 -14.96 34.60
C VAL A 22 2.19 -14.88 33.08
N LEU A 23 3.10 -15.57 32.40
CA LEU A 23 3.15 -15.59 30.93
C LEU A 23 1.88 -16.21 30.31
N GLU A 24 1.38 -17.31 30.87
CA GLU A 24 0.14 -17.96 30.42
C GLU A 24 -1.07 -17.04 30.61
N ILE A 25 -1.23 -16.41 31.77
CA ILE A 25 -2.34 -15.47 32.05
C ILE A 25 -2.25 -14.26 31.12
N SER A 26 -1.08 -13.63 31.01
CA SER A 26 -0.88 -12.48 30.13
C SER A 26 -1.13 -12.84 28.67
N GLY A 27 -0.70 -14.03 28.23
CA GLY A 27 -0.97 -14.54 26.89
C GLY A 27 -2.47 -14.71 26.64
N VAL A 28 -3.20 -15.35 27.55
CA VAL A 28 -4.65 -15.53 27.43
C VAL A 28 -5.39 -14.20 27.39
N VAL A 29 -5.06 -13.26 28.28
CA VAL A 29 -5.68 -11.92 28.31
C VAL A 29 -5.41 -11.17 27.01
N PHE A 30 -4.16 -11.18 26.52
CA PHE A 30 -3.79 -10.53 25.27
C PHE A 30 -4.50 -11.16 24.06
N THR A 31 -4.54 -12.49 23.98
CA THR A 31 -5.28 -13.20 22.93
C THR A 31 -6.77 -12.87 22.97
N LEU A 32 -7.39 -12.82 24.14
CA LEU A 32 -8.81 -12.46 24.28
C LEU A 32 -9.08 -11.03 23.79
N LEU A 33 -8.23 -10.06 24.15
CA LEU A 33 -8.34 -8.68 23.68
C LEU A 33 -8.20 -8.58 22.16
N LEU A 34 -7.24 -9.29 21.56
CA LEU A 34 -7.09 -9.35 20.11
C LEU A 34 -8.31 -9.96 19.44
N VAL A 35 -8.84 -11.07 19.97
CA VAL A 35 -10.05 -11.71 19.43
C VAL A 35 -11.24 -10.76 19.50
N ILE A 36 -11.45 -10.06 20.61
CA ILE A 36 -12.53 -9.07 20.76
C ILE A 36 -12.40 -7.97 19.69
N PHE A 37 -11.19 -7.43 19.50
CA PHE A 37 -10.93 -6.39 18.50
C PHE A 37 -11.15 -6.87 17.08
N PHE A 38 -10.60 -8.03 16.70
CA PHE A 38 -10.80 -8.56 15.36
C PHE A 38 -12.27 -8.89 15.09
N LEU A 39 -12.99 -9.41 16.08
CA LEU A 39 -14.44 -9.60 16.00
C LEU A 39 -15.15 -8.24 15.81
N ALA A 40 -14.79 -7.22 16.58
CA ALA A 40 -15.37 -5.88 16.48
C ALA A 40 -15.13 -5.23 15.10
N VAL A 41 -13.96 -5.46 14.49
CA VAL A 41 -13.60 -4.96 13.16
C VAL A 41 -14.36 -5.66 12.04
N ILE A 42 -14.59 -6.98 12.14
CA ILE A 42 -15.37 -7.71 11.11
C ILE A 42 -16.88 -7.58 11.29
N THR A 43 -17.36 -7.19 12.47
CA THR A 43 -18.78 -6.91 12.70
C THR A 43 -19.14 -5.48 12.31
N ARG A 44 -20.18 -5.32 11.49
CA ARG A 44 -20.65 -4.00 11.06
C ARG A 44 -21.08 -3.13 12.24
N PRO A 45 -20.67 -1.84 12.30
CA PRO A 45 -21.18 -0.91 13.28
C PRO A 45 -22.68 -0.73 13.09
N ASN A 46 -23.41 -0.65 14.19
CA ASN A 46 -24.83 -0.34 14.16
C ASN A 46 -25.01 1.18 13.98
N LEU A 47 -25.07 1.65 12.74
CA LEU A 47 -25.36 3.06 12.44
C LEU A 47 -26.87 3.25 12.30
N PRO A 48 -27.48 4.24 12.97
CA PRO A 48 -28.90 4.53 12.81
C PRO A 48 -29.21 5.01 11.39
N GLU A 49 -30.31 4.50 10.83
CA GLU A 49 -30.82 4.97 9.54
C GLU A 49 -31.45 6.36 9.70
N LEU A 50 -31.06 7.30 8.84
CA LEU A 50 -31.66 8.63 8.75
C LEU A 50 -32.64 8.68 7.57
N LEU A 51 -33.85 9.15 7.84
CA LEU A 51 -34.83 9.41 6.79
C LEU A 51 -34.41 10.67 6.02
N LEU A 52 -34.02 10.48 4.76
CA LEU A 52 -33.74 11.55 3.81
C LEU A 52 -35.00 11.84 2.97
N PRO A 53 -35.20 13.09 2.49
CA PRO A 53 -36.31 13.44 1.62
C PRO A 53 -36.32 12.59 0.33
N GLU A 54 -37.48 12.15 -0.14
CA GLU A 54 -37.61 11.49 -1.45
C GLU A 54 -37.75 12.53 -2.57
N THR A 55 -37.06 12.33 -3.69
CA THR A 55 -37.08 13.22 -4.87
C THR A 55 -37.72 12.52 -6.09
N ARG A 56 -38.78 11.73 -5.89
CA ARG A 56 -39.42 11.02 -7.01
C ARG A 56 -40.21 11.98 -7.91
N PRO A 57 -39.95 12.02 -9.22
CA PRO A 57 -40.84 12.66 -10.17
C PRO A 57 -42.18 11.89 -10.27
N ALA A 58 -43.31 12.58 -10.23
CA ALA A 58 -44.63 12.00 -10.42
C ALA A 58 -45.00 11.87 -11.90
N LEU A 59 -44.42 10.89 -12.60
CA LEU A 59 -44.77 10.56 -13.98
C LEU A 59 -45.92 9.54 -14.04
N HIS A 60 -46.80 9.68 -15.02
CA HIS A 60 -47.95 8.78 -15.18
C HIS A 60 -48.24 8.43 -16.65
N ALA A 61 -48.50 7.16 -16.95
CA ALA A 61 -48.80 6.71 -18.31
C ALA A 61 -50.06 7.38 -18.88
N VAL A 62 -50.03 7.72 -20.17
CA VAL A 62 -51.24 8.14 -20.88
C VAL A 62 -52.17 6.94 -20.99
N ARG A 63 -53.23 6.90 -20.18
CA ARG A 63 -54.29 5.88 -20.29
C ARG A 63 -55.10 6.08 -21.57
N THR A 64 -54.67 5.46 -22.66
CA THR A 64 -55.50 5.31 -23.86
C THR A 64 -56.73 4.46 -23.52
N LYS A 65 -57.92 5.05 -23.63
CA LYS A 65 -59.17 4.28 -23.62
C LYS A 65 -59.21 3.38 -24.86
N GLN A 66 -58.81 2.11 -24.71
CA GLN A 66 -59.49 0.95 -25.32
C GLN A 66 -58.87 -0.36 -24.81
N ALA A 67 -59.55 -1.05 -23.89
CA ALA A 67 -60.20 -2.29 -24.29
C ALA A 67 -60.95 -2.17 -25.63
N ALA A 68 -60.32 -2.57 -26.72
CA ALA A 68 -61.00 -2.99 -27.93
C ALA A 68 -60.53 -4.41 -28.29
N LYS A 69 -61.53 -5.29 -28.46
CA LYS A 69 -61.43 -6.68 -28.90
C LYS A 69 -60.38 -6.88 -30.01
N PRO A 70 -59.79 -8.08 -30.14
CA PRO A 70 -58.92 -8.41 -31.27
C PRO A 70 -59.69 -8.16 -32.57
N VAL A 71 -59.38 -7.06 -33.23
CA VAL A 71 -59.81 -6.82 -34.61
C VAL A 71 -59.00 -7.83 -35.43
N PRO A 72 -59.63 -8.71 -36.22
CA PRO A 72 -58.90 -9.57 -37.13
C PRO A 72 -58.06 -8.65 -38.02
N THR A 73 -56.76 -8.92 -38.09
CA THR A 73 -55.83 -8.27 -39.00
C THR A 73 -56.35 -8.37 -40.42
N ARG A 74 -57.12 -7.37 -40.85
CA ARG A 74 -57.19 -7.01 -42.26
C ARG A 74 -55.77 -6.59 -42.59
N ILE A 75 -55.07 -7.46 -43.32
CA ILE A 75 -53.80 -7.21 -44.00
C ILE A 75 -54.07 -6.12 -45.07
N GLY A 76 -54.34 -4.89 -44.62
CA GLY A 76 -54.32 -3.70 -45.45
C GLY A 76 -52.86 -3.37 -45.67
N ARG A 77 -52.43 -3.36 -46.95
CA ARG A 77 -51.10 -2.94 -47.47
C ARG A 77 -50.12 -2.45 -46.38
N ARG A 78 -49.49 -3.36 -45.64
CA ARG A 78 -48.24 -3.04 -44.93
C ARG A 78 -47.26 -2.50 -45.98
N ARG A 79 -46.55 -1.40 -45.69
CA ARG A 79 -45.44 -0.96 -46.53
C ARG A 79 -44.36 -2.04 -46.48
N ARG A 80 -44.41 -2.98 -47.42
CA ARG A 80 -43.43 -4.07 -47.48
C ARG A 80 -42.05 -3.46 -47.79
N VAL A 81 -41.13 -3.59 -46.84
CA VAL A 81 -39.70 -3.45 -47.11
C VAL A 81 -39.33 -4.56 -48.10
N ALA A 82 -38.83 -4.19 -49.28
CA ALA A 82 -38.41 -5.17 -50.27
C ALA A 82 -37.15 -5.90 -49.78
N ALA A 83 -37.06 -7.21 -50.00
CA ALA A 83 -35.86 -7.97 -49.67
C ALA A 83 -34.68 -7.47 -50.53
N LEU A 84 -33.65 -6.94 -49.87
CA LEU A 84 -32.40 -6.55 -50.50
C LEU A 84 -31.53 -7.79 -50.70
N GLY A 85 -31.39 -8.25 -51.94
CA GLY A 85 -30.32 -9.16 -52.38
C GLY A 85 -30.00 -10.38 -51.49
N LYS A 86 -28.76 -10.86 -51.57
CA LYS A 86 -28.16 -11.86 -50.68
C LYS A 86 -26.88 -11.27 -50.08
N VAL A 87 -26.50 -11.73 -48.89
CA VAL A 87 -25.23 -11.36 -48.25
C VAL A 87 -24.05 -11.75 -49.15
N PRO A 88 -23.03 -10.88 -49.34
CA PRO A 88 -21.84 -11.24 -50.10
C PRO A 88 -21.09 -12.43 -49.47
N GLU A 89 -20.49 -13.32 -50.29
CA GLU A 89 -19.78 -14.51 -49.80
C GLU A 89 -18.55 -14.20 -48.91
N LYS A 90 -17.95 -13.02 -49.10
CA LYS A 90 -16.88 -12.49 -48.26
C LYS A 90 -17.23 -11.05 -47.91
N TYR A 91 -17.61 -10.82 -46.65
CA TYR A 91 -17.99 -9.51 -46.15
C TYR A 91 -17.42 -9.29 -44.75
N ASP A 92 -16.61 -8.25 -44.62
CA ASP A 92 -15.99 -7.81 -43.36
C ASP A 92 -16.15 -6.28 -43.31
N PRO A 93 -17.28 -5.78 -42.77
CA PRO A 93 -17.60 -4.36 -42.80
C PRO A 93 -16.76 -3.56 -41.81
N LEU A 94 -16.43 -2.32 -42.18
CA LEU A 94 -15.89 -1.35 -41.23
C LEU A 94 -16.91 -1.07 -40.12
N ARG A 95 -16.49 -1.24 -38.85
CA ARG A 95 -17.26 -0.87 -37.66
C ARG A 95 -16.71 0.41 -37.06
N ALA A 96 -17.30 1.55 -37.42
CA ALA A 96 -16.92 2.84 -36.87
C ALA A 96 -17.85 3.26 -35.73
N ALA A 97 -17.37 4.09 -34.80
CA ALA A 97 -18.19 4.64 -33.73
C ALA A 97 -17.76 6.06 -33.37
N PHE A 98 -18.75 6.93 -33.14
CA PHE A 98 -18.50 8.32 -32.74
C PHE A 98 -18.30 8.41 -31.23
N HIS A 99 -17.23 9.12 -30.82
CA HIS A 99 -16.89 9.41 -29.44
C HIS A 99 -16.96 10.91 -29.19
N VAL A 100 -17.52 11.30 -28.06
CA VAL A 100 -17.64 12.70 -27.66
C VAL A 100 -17.08 12.93 -26.25
N SER A 101 -16.52 14.10 -26.00
CA SER A 101 -15.93 14.47 -24.70
C SER A 101 -16.96 14.82 -23.63
N TRP A 102 -18.14 15.30 -24.06
CA TRP A 102 -19.16 15.89 -23.20
C TRP A 102 -20.18 14.89 -22.65
N ASP A 103 -20.19 13.64 -23.15
CA ASP A 103 -21.00 12.54 -22.62
C ASP A 103 -20.09 11.51 -21.94
N PRO A 104 -20.14 11.38 -20.60
CA PRO A 104 -19.35 10.40 -19.88
C PRO A 104 -19.66 8.94 -20.29
N GLY A 105 -20.90 8.65 -20.69
CA GLY A 105 -21.31 7.35 -21.21
C GLY A 105 -20.52 6.95 -22.47
N SER A 106 -20.04 7.93 -23.24
CA SER A 106 -19.24 7.70 -24.45
C SER A 106 -17.93 6.99 -24.15
N LEU A 107 -17.18 7.49 -23.16
CA LEU A 107 -15.92 6.87 -22.74
C LEU A 107 -16.18 5.52 -22.05
N ALA A 108 -17.20 5.41 -21.20
CA ALA A 108 -17.54 4.15 -20.53
C ALA A 108 -17.87 3.04 -21.55
N SER A 109 -18.67 3.38 -22.56
CA SER A 109 -19.00 2.47 -23.66
C SER A 109 -17.76 2.06 -24.45
N LEU A 110 -16.85 2.99 -24.73
CA LEU A 110 -15.59 2.68 -25.40
C LEU A 110 -14.74 1.72 -24.57
N GLN A 111 -14.61 1.95 -23.25
CA GLN A 111 -13.78 1.12 -22.38
C GLN A 111 -14.19 -0.35 -22.41
N ARG A 112 -15.49 -0.62 -22.52
CA ARG A 112 -16.04 -1.99 -22.60
C ARG A 112 -15.99 -2.59 -24.00
N HIS A 113 -16.16 -1.76 -25.04
CA HIS A 113 -16.39 -2.23 -26.41
C HIS A 113 -15.31 -1.83 -27.43
N TYR A 114 -14.14 -1.32 -26.99
CA TYR A 114 -13.08 -0.90 -27.92
C TYR A 114 -12.59 -2.03 -28.85
N ARG A 115 -12.79 -3.30 -28.46
CA ARG A 115 -12.43 -4.47 -29.28
C ARG A 115 -13.43 -4.76 -30.40
N ASP A 116 -14.64 -4.22 -30.29
CA ASP A 116 -15.74 -4.40 -31.23
C ASP A 116 -15.74 -3.26 -32.30
N ILE A 117 -14.78 -2.34 -32.23
CA ILE A 117 -14.69 -1.11 -33.04
C ILE A 117 -13.39 -1.10 -33.84
N ASP A 118 -13.48 -0.91 -35.16
CA ASP A 118 -12.33 -0.79 -36.07
C ASP A 118 -11.77 0.62 -36.17
N LEU A 119 -12.67 1.61 -36.06
CA LEU A 119 -12.37 3.02 -36.26
C LEU A 119 -13.13 3.88 -35.26
N LEU A 120 -12.38 4.57 -34.40
CA LEU A 120 -12.95 5.56 -33.50
C LEU A 120 -12.99 6.93 -34.18
N ILE A 121 -14.13 7.62 -34.09
CA ILE A 121 -14.32 8.96 -34.65
C ILE A 121 -14.53 9.95 -33.48
N PRO A 122 -13.46 10.49 -32.87
CA PRO A 122 -13.59 11.46 -31.79
C PRO A 122 -13.97 12.85 -32.33
N GLU A 123 -15.01 13.46 -31.76
CA GLU A 123 -15.31 14.88 -31.89
C GLU A 123 -14.23 15.67 -31.16
N ALA A 124 -13.32 16.31 -31.91
CA ALA A 124 -12.16 17.00 -31.33
C ALA A 124 -11.91 18.39 -31.95
N LEU A 125 -12.55 18.69 -33.08
CA LEU A 125 -12.20 19.82 -33.93
C LEU A 125 -13.44 20.64 -34.29
N HIS A 126 -13.36 21.95 -34.09
CA HIS A 126 -14.47 22.88 -34.34
C HIS A 126 -14.02 24.00 -35.27
N ALA A 127 -14.71 24.16 -36.40
CA ALA A 127 -14.47 25.17 -37.43
C ALA A 127 -15.51 26.29 -37.35
N VAL A 128 -15.56 26.98 -36.22
CA VAL A 128 -16.58 28.00 -35.91
C VAL A 128 -16.17 29.43 -36.29
N SER A 129 -14.90 29.64 -36.68
CA SER A 129 -14.37 30.97 -37.02
C SER A 129 -14.43 31.26 -38.53
N PRO A 130 -14.96 32.42 -38.99
CA PRO A 130 -15.04 32.78 -40.43
C PRO A 130 -13.69 32.83 -41.18
N ASP A 131 -12.59 33.00 -40.44
CA ASP A 131 -11.24 33.09 -41.00
C ASP A 131 -10.55 31.72 -41.19
N GLY A 132 -11.26 30.62 -40.90
CA GLY A 132 -10.75 29.26 -41.04
C GLY A 132 -9.84 28.81 -39.90
N ARG A 133 -9.84 29.51 -38.75
CA ARG A 133 -9.16 29.03 -37.54
C ARG A 133 -9.87 27.78 -37.00
N LEU A 134 -9.06 26.78 -36.65
CA LEU A 134 -9.49 25.52 -36.07
C LEU A 134 -9.38 25.60 -34.54
N ASP A 135 -10.50 25.44 -33.85
CA ASP A 135 -10.54 25.32 -32.40
C ASP A 135 -10.47 23.82 -32.06
N VAL A 136 -9.50 23.46 -31.22
CA VAL A 136 -9.22 22.06 -30.87
C VAL A 136 -9.65 21.85 -29.43
N GLU A 137 -10.63 20.97 -29.22
CA GLU A 137 -11.04 20.56 -27.89
C GLU A 137 -10.20 19.35 -27.44
N PRO A 138 -9.39 19.49 -26.38
CA PRO A 138 -8.56 18.39 -25.94
C PRO A 138 -9.34 17.42 -25.07
N ASP A 139 -9.68 16.24 -25.60
CA ASP A 139 -10.16 15.15 -24.75
C ASP A 139 -8.99 14.55 -23.95
N ARG A 140 -8.90 14.96 -22.68
CA ARG A 140 -7.87 14.51 -21.74
C ARG A 140 -8.19 13.14 -21.18
N LYS A 141 -9.47 12.83 -20.94
CA LYS A 141 -9.92 11.57 -20.32
C LYS A 141 -9.67 10.40 -21.28
N LEU A 142 -10.05 10.55 -22.55
CA LEU A 142 -9.78 9.56 -23.59
C LEU A 142 -8.27 9.32 -23.73
N ARG A 143 -7.46 10.39 -23.82
CA ARG A 143 -6.00 10.27 -23.96
C ARG A 143 -5.35 9.58 -22.76
N ALA A 144 -5.73 9.97 -21.55
CA ALA A 144 -5.22 9.36 -20.34
C ALA A 144 -5.54 7.86 -20.29
N TRP A 145 -6.78 7.48 -20.63
CA TRP A 145 -7.18 6.09 -20.68
C TRP A 145 -6.43 5.29 -21.75
N LEU A 146 -6.36 5.78 -23.00
CA LEU A 146 -5.65 5.10 -24.09
C LEU A 146 -4.17 4.82 -23.72
N GLN A 147 -3.50 5.80 -23.10
CA GLN A 147 -2.12 5.65 -22.63
C GLN A 147 -1.99 4.64 -21.48
N ALA A 148 -2.87 4.74 -20.47
CA ALA A 148 -2.84 3.86 -19.30
C ALA A 148 -3.15 2.40 -19.67
N ALA A 149 -4.15 2.19 -20.52
CA ALA A 149 -4.58 0.87 -20.98
C ALA A 149 -3.69 0.29 -22.10
N LYS A 150 -2.80 1.12 -22.68
CA LYS A 150 -1.96 0.75 -23.85
C LYS A 150 -2.79 0.23 -25.02
N VAL A 151 -3.93 0.90 -25.28
CA VAL A 151 -4.85 0.54 -26.36
C VAL A 151 -4.45 1.30 -27.61
N GLU A 152 -4.21 0.57 -28.70
CA GLU A 152 -4.01 1.14 -30.04
C GLU A 152 -5.27 0.88 -30.87
N ILE A 153 -6.07 1.94 -31.07
CA ILE A 153 -7.25 1.93 -31.95
C ILE A 153 -7.07 3.01 -33.03
N PRO A 154 -7.30 2.73 -34.32
CA PRO A 154 -7.28 3.75 -35.36
C PRO A 154 -8.29 4.86 -35.07
N THR A 155 -7.86 6.12 -35.15
CA THR A 155 -8.72 7.28 -34.93
C THR A 155 -8.79 8.17 -36.17
N MET A 156 -9.99 8.66 -36.50
CA MET A 156 -10.20 9.75 -37.46
C MET A 156 -10.91 10.91 -36.76
N ALA A 157 -10.20 11.99 -36.49
CA ALA A 157 -10.78 13.15 -35.81
C ALA A 157 -11.90 13.78 -36.65
N LEU A 158 -13.03 14.05 -36.00
CA LEU A 158 -14.17 14.73 -36.59
C LEU A 158 -14.02 16.25 -36.44
N VAL A 159 -14.25 16.96 -37.56
CA VAL A 159 -14.38 18.42 -37.60
C VAL A 159 -15.80 18.83 -37.93
N ASN A 160 -16.39 19.67 -37.07
CA ASN A 160 -17.74 20.21 -37.25
C ASN A 160 -17.80 21.74 -37.21
N ASN A 161 -18.99 22.29 -37.47
CA ASN A 161 -19.29 23.73 -37.39
C ASN A 161 -20.13 24.09 -36.14
N SER A 162 -19.97 23.36 -35.04
CA SER A 162 -20.61 23.64 -33.76
C SER A 162 -19.57 24.04 -32.70
N ASP A 163 -19.98 24.83 -31.72
CA ASP A 163 -19.21 25.09 -30.49
C ASP A 163 -19.69 24.20 -29.31
N GLY A 164 -20.45 23.16 -29.61
CA GLY A 164 -21.10 22.29 -28.63
C GLY A 164 -22.44 22.83 -28.09
N ARG A 165 -22.85 24.04 -28.50
CA ARG A 165 -24.15 24.63 -28.12
C ARG A 165 -24.98 25.04 -29.32
N VAL A 166 -24.34 25.61 -30.33
CA VAL A 166 -25.02 26.17 -31.51
C VAL A 166 -24.25 25.84 -32.78
N TRP A 167 -24.98 25.53 -33.85
CA TRP A 167 -24.44 25.39 -35.20
C TRP A 167 -24.17 26.78 -35.82
N HIS A 168 -22.92 27.05 -36.18
CA HIS A 168 -22.44 28.33 -36.70
C HIS A 168 -22.58 28.41 -38.23
N THR A 169 -23.81 28.32 -38.72
CA THR A 169 -24.13 28.23 -40.16
C THR A 169 -23.68 29.46 -40.96
N LYS A 170 -23.77 30.66 -40.37
CA LYS A 170 -23.43 31.92 -41.05
C LYS A 170 -21.92 32.05 -41.21
N GLU A 171 -21.18 31.81 -40.14
CA GLU A 171 -19.74 31.85 -40.06
C GLU A 171 -19.13 30.78 -40.99
N LEU A 172 -19.73 29.58 -41.03
CA LEU A 172 -19.37 28.54 -41.99
C LEU A 172 -19.54 29.02 -43.44
N ALA A 173 -20.64 29.68 -43.78
CA ALA A 173 -20.84 30.21 -45.12
C ALA A 173 -19.79 31.28 -45.50
N GLU A 174 -19.38 32.12 -44.55
CA GLU A 174 -18.32 33.12 -44.73
C GLU A 174 -16.94 32.47 -44.91
N LEU A 175 -16.63 31.43 -44.12
CA LEU A 175 -15.42 30.62 -44.25
C LEU A 175 -15.35 29.97 -45.63
N LEU A 176 -16.42 29.29 -46.05
CA LEU A 176 -16.46 28.59 -47.33
C LEU A 176 -16.29 29.54 -48.52
N ALA A 177 -16.83 30.76 -48.44
CA ALA A 177 -16.74 31.74 -49.52
C ALA A 177 -15.32 32.23 -49.79
N GLN A 178 -14.42 32.21 -48.80
CA GLN A 178 -13.08 32.80 -48.88
C GLN A 178 -11.99 31.74 -49.15
N PRO A 179 -11.25 31.80 -50.28
CA PRO A 179 -10.19 30.84 -50.57
C PRO A 179 -9.10 30.77 -49.49
N ALA A 180 -8.74 31.92 -48.91
CA ALA A 180 -7.73 31.98 -47.84
C ALA A 180 -8.18 31.26 -46.56
N SER A 181 -9.45 31.39 -46.17
CA SER A 181 -10.02 30.69 -45.00
C SER A 181 -10.05 29.18 -45.24
N ARG A 182 -10.50 28.71 -46.42
CA ARG A 182 -10.49 27.29 -46.78
C ARG A 182 -9.09 26.68 -46.77
N GLN A 183 -8.10 27.40 -47.31
CA GLN A 183 -6.71 26.97 -47.30
C GLN A 183 -6.17 26.86 -45.87
N ARG A 184 -6.43 27.87 -45.02
CA ARG A 184 -6.00 27.87 -43.62
C ARG A 184 -6.59 26.69 -42.84
N LEU A 185 -7.88 26.42 -43.02
CA LEU A 185 -8.54 25.27 -42.40
C LEU A 185 -7.89 23.96 -42.89
N THR A 186 -7.69 23.81 -44.19
CA THR A 186 -7.06 22.63 -44.81
C THR A 186 -5.67 22.37 -44.24
N GLU A 187 -4.81 23.39 -44.17
CA GLU A 187 -3.46 23.28 -43.60
C GLU A 187 -3.49 22.91 -42.10
N SER A 188 -4.48 23.42 -41.36
CA SER A 188 -4.65 23.13 -39.94
C SER A 188 -5.08 21.68 -39.70
N LEU A 189 -6.01 21.16 -40.51
CA LEU A 189 -6.49 19.79 -40.44
C LEU A 189 -5.40 18.77 -40.79
N VAL A 190 -4.63 19.02 -41.85
CA VAL A 190 -3.48 18.16 -42.24
C VAL A 190 -2.42 18.14 -41.14
N ARG A 191 -2.09 19.32 -40.58
CA ARG A 191 -1.13 19.44 -39.48
C ARG A 191 -1.60 18.67 -38.24
N TYR A 192 -2.88 18.83 -37.87
CA TYR A 192 -3.46 18.12 -36.74
C TYR A 192 -3.40 16.60 -36.97
N GLY A 193 -3.91 16.12 -38.10
CA GLY A 193 -3.94 14.69 -38.41
C GLY A 193 -2.55 14.04 -38.38
N THR A 194 -1.53 14.75 -38.87
CA THR A 194 -0.14 14.25 -38.86
C THR A 194 0.46 14.24 -37.45
N ASN A 195 0.29 15.33 -36.68
CA ASN A 195 0.87 15.47 -35.34
C ASN A 195 0.19 14.58 -34.29
N ALA A 196 -1.11 14.33 -34.45
CA ALA A 196 -1.90 13.50 -33.54
C ALA A 196 -2.00 12.04 -34.02
N HIS A 197 -1.18 11.62 -35.00
CA HIS A 197 -1.13 10.26 -35.56
C HIS A 197 -2.50 9.69 -35.96
N GLN A 198 -3.37 10.53 -36.53
CA GLN A 198 -4.68 10.12 -37.02
C GLN A 198 -4.54 9.31 -38.31
N VAL A 199 -5.47 8.38 -38.58
CA VAL A 199 -5.54 7.71 -39.88
C VAL A 199 -6.24 8.55 -40.95
N GLY A 200 -6.89 9.64 -40.54
CA GLY A 200 -7.59 10.58 -41.42
C GLY A 200 -8.48 11.57 -40.68
N ILE A 201 -9.31 12.29 -41.42
CA ILE A 201 -10.26 13.30 -40.92
C ILE A 201 -11.68 12.96 -41.38
N VAL A 202 -12.66 13.15 -40.49
CA VAL A 202 -14.09 13.15 -40.83
C VAL A 202 -14.58 14.59 -40.86
N VAL A 203 -15.16 15.04 -41.97
CA VAL A 203 -15.80 16.37 -42.06
C VAL A 203 -17.30 16.21 -41.85
N ASP A 204 -17.84 16.89 -40.85
CA ASP A 204 -19.24 16.87 -40.48
C ASP A 204 -19.78 18.30 -40.38
N PHE A 205 -20.04 18.88 -41.55
CA PHE A 205 -20.59 20.23 -41.66
C PHE A 205 -22.10 20.16 -41.90
N GLU A 206 -22.85 20.53 -40.88
CA GLU A 206 -24.31 20.53 -40.88
C GLU A 206 -24.87 21.92 -41.23
N ASP A 207 -26.12 21.93 -41.70
CA ASP A 207 -26.85 23.13 -42.14
C ASP A 207 -26.11 23.97 -43.21
N VAL A 208 -25.33 23.34 -44.10
CA VAL A 208 -24.60 24.07 -45.16
C VAL A 208 -25.61 24.75 -46.10
N PRO A 209 -25.64 26.10 -46.19
CA PRO A 209 -26.64 26.77 -47.01
C PRO A 209 -26.54 26.36 -48.48
N GLU A 210 -27.67 26.23 -49.18
CA GLU A 210 -27.71 25.81 -50.58
C GLU A 210 -26.79 26.65 -51.49
N LYS A 211 -26.75 27.97 -51.25
CA LYS A 211 -25.85 28.92 -51.95
C LYS A 211 -24.36 28.62 -51.74
N SER A 212 -24.00 27.97 -50.63
CA SER A 212 -22.64 27.64 -50.22
C SER A 212 -22.21 26.23 -50.66
N GLN A 213 -23.12 25.39 -51.15
CA GLN A 213 -22.84 24.00 -51.57
C GLN A 213 -21.70 23.91 -52.60
N LYS A 214 -21.62 24.86 -53.55
CA LYS A 214 -20.51 24.91 -54.53
C LYS A 214 -19.15 25.13 -53.85
N ALA A 215 -19.11 26.03 -52.86
CA ALA A 215 -17.90 26.34 -52.13
C ALA A 215 -17.52 25.20 -51.17
N PHE A 216 -18.51 24.50 -50.59
CA PHE A 216 -18.27 23.31 -49.79
C PHE A 216 -17.66 22.17 -50.60
N ARG A 217 -18.20 21.88 -51.80
CA ARG A 217 -17.59 20.93 -52.74
C ARG A 217 -16.13 21.28 -53.05
N GLN A 218 -15.85 22.56 -53.25
CA GLN A 218 -14.49 23.03 -53.49
C GLN A 218 -13.57 22.80 -52.28
N LEU A 219 -14.02 23.09 -51.05
CA LEU A 219 -13.28 22.76 -49.83
C LEU A 219 -12.95 21.26 -49.77
N ILE A 220 -13.93 20.40 -50.02
CA ILE A 220 -13.73 18.94 -49.93
C ILE A 220 -12.70 18.45 -50.96
N ALA A 221 -12.69 18.97 -52.19
CA ALA A 221 -11.66 18.63 -53.18
C ALA A 221 -10.26 19.13 -52.79
N GLU A 222 -10.17 20.37 -52.28
CA GLU A 222 -8.92 20.96 -51.76
C GLU A 222 -8.38 20.11 -50.59
N LEU A 223 -9.25 19.74 -49.65
CA LEU A 223 -8.93 18.93 -48.47
C LEU A 223 -8.55 17.49 -48.82
N ALA A 224 -9.29 16.82 -49.71
CA ALA A 224 -8.98 15.47 -50.17
C ALA A 224 -7.56 15.39 -50.75
N THR A 225 -7.23 16.33 -51.64
CA THR A 225 -5.90 16.42 -52.25
C THR A 225 -4.81 16.58 -51.19
N ALA A 226 -5.02 17.47 -50.21
CA ALA A 226 -4.03 17.76 -49.19
C ALA A 226 -3.85 16.61 -48.18
N LEU A 227 -4.95 15.97 -47.75
CA LEU A 227 -4.90 14.82 -46.84
C LEU A 227 -4.25 13.60 -47.50
N HIS A 228 -4.63 13.27 -48.74
CA HIS A 228 -4.04 12.15 -49.48
C HIS A 228 -2.54 12.35 -49.72
N ALA A 229 -2.10 13.59 -49.98
CA ALA A 229 -0.67 13.91 -50.12
C ALA A 229 0.11 13.69 -48.80
N ALA A 230 -0.55 13.81 -47.65
CA ALA A 230 0.01 13.51 -46.33
C ALA A 230 -0.18 12.04 -45.89
N GLY A 231 -0.76 11.18 -46.73
CA GLY A 231 -1.06 9.79 -46.39
C GLY A 231 -2.27 9.59 -45.46
N LEU A 232 -3.09 10.64 -45.27
CA LEU A 232 -4.29 10.65 -44.44
C LEU A 232 -5.55 10.40 -45.28
N LYS A 233 -6.56 9.74 -44.70
CA LYS A 233 -7.85 9.50 -45.35
C LYS A 233 -8.84 10.64 -45.10
N LEU A 234 -9.84 10.78 -45.97
CA LEU A 234 -10.96 11.70 -45.80
C LEU A 234 -12.29 10.96 -45.81
N MET A 235 -13.11 11.14 -44.79
CA MET A 235 -14.55 10.83 -44.85
C MET A 235 -15.38 12.10 -44.69
N VAL A 236 -16.57 12.10 -45.29
CA VAL A 236 -17.49 13.25 -45.20
C VAL A 236 -18.84 12.74 -44.73
N ALA A 237 -19.30 13.22 -43.58
CA ALA A 237 -20.65 12.98 -43.08
C ALA A 237 -21.63 13.87 -43.83
N LEU A 238 -22.72 13.28 -44.31
CA LEU A 238 -23.72 13.94 -45.15
C LEU A 238 -25.14 13.57 -44.67
N PRO A 239 -26.07 14.52 -44.63
CA PRO A 239 -27.45 14.25 -44.23
C PRO A 239 -28.13 13.30 -45.22
N ALA A 240 -29.01 12.43 -44.75
CA ALA A 240 -29.82 11.60 -45.62
C ALA A 240 -31.01 12.38 -46.22
N ALA A 241 -31.47 11.94 -47.40
CA ALA A 241 -32.63 12.50 -48.09
C ALA A 241 -32.58 14.01 -48.43
N ASP A 242 -31.40 14.65 -48.42
CA ASP A 242 -31.23 16.04 -48.84
C ASP A 242 -30.61 16.13 -50.25
N SER A 243 -31.42 16.60 -51.22
CA SER A 243 -30.99 16.75 -52.62
C SER A 243 -30.01 17.90 -52.87
N SER A 244 -29.76 18.77 -51.89
CA SER A 244 -28.80 19.87 -52.01
C SER A 244 -27.34 19.39 -51.98
N TYR A 245 -27.09 18.18 -51.45
CA TYR A 245 -25.79 17.55 -51.37
C TYR A 245 -25.57 16.56 -52.54
N ASP A 246 -24.47 16.75 -53.28
CA ASP A 246 -24.10 15.90 -54.42
C ASP A 246 -23.29 14.69 -53.94
N TYR A 247 -23.98 13.61 -53.54
CA TYR A 247 -23.35 12.40 -53.00
C TYR A 247 -22.32 11.81 -53.95
N LYS A 248 -22.61 11.81 -55.26
CA LYS A 248 -21.70 11.30 -56.29
C LYS A 248 -20.40 12.10 -56.32
N TYR A 249 -20.49 13.42 -56.23
CA TYR A 249 -19.31 14.28 -56.17
C TYR A 249 -18.51 14.02 -54.90
N PHE A 250 -19.10 14.06 -53.72
CA PHE A 250 -18.37 13.86 -52.47
C PHE A 250 -17.71 12.48 -52.42
N ALA A 251 -18.40 11.42 -52.84
CA ALA A 251 -17.84 10.06 -52.92
C ALA A 251 -16.71 9.91 -53.97
N SER A 252 -16.66 10.78 -54.98
CA SER A 252 -15.55 10.82 -55.95
C SER A 252 -14.27 11.44 -55.39
N GLN A 253 -14.40 12.33 -54.39
CA GLN A 253 -13.26 13.02 -53.76
C GLN A 253 -12.79 12.30 -52.48
N ALA A 254 -13.72 11.90 -51.61
CA ALA A 254 -13.42 11.30 -50.31
C ALA A 254 -13.10 9.80 -50.39
N ASP A 255 -12.46 9.25 -49.36
CA ASP A 255 -12.26 7.80 -49.21
C ASP A 255 -13.58 7.07 -49.04
N ALA A 256 -14.53 7.64 -48.28
CA ALA A 256 -15.92 7.23 -48.18
C ALA A 256 -16.80 8.42 -47.76
N ILE A 257 -18.11 8.32 -47.97
CA ILE A 257 -19.08 9.19 -47.30
C ILE A 257 -19.73 8.42 -46.16
N ILE A 258 -20.05 9.12 -45.06
CA ILE A 258 -20.87 8.60 -43.97
C ILE A 258 -22.26 9.20 -44.18
N LEU A 259 -23.24 8.38 -44.55
CA LEU A 259 -24.62 8.85 -44.70
C LEU A 259 -25.31 8.82 -43.35
N MET A 260 -25.67 9.98 -42.80
CA MET A 260 -26.40 10.12 -41.53
C MET A 260 -27.87 9.73 -41.75
N ASN A 261 -28.12 8.43 -41.84
CA ASN A 261 -29.42 7.86 -42.19
C ASN A 261 -30.29 7.62 -40.96
N TYR A 262 -30.36 8.65 -40.13
CA TYR A 262 -31.21 8.80 -38.96
C TYR A 262 -31.74 10.24 -38.96
N ASP A 263 -32.44 10.67 -37.91
CA ASP A 263 -33.07 12.00 -37.83
C ASP A 263 -34.10 12.30 -38.93
N GLN A 264 -34.88 11.29 -39.33
CA GLN A 264 -36.12 11.49 -40.09
C GLN A 264 -37.07 12.48 -39.37
N HIS A 265 -37.07 12.41 -38.04
CA HIS A 265 -37.60 13.42 -37.12
C HIS A 265 -36.49 13.73 -36.09
N TRP A 266 -36.27 15.01 -35.81
CA TRP A 266 -35.16 15.53 -35.00
C TRP A 266 -35.67 16.50 -33.93
N LEU A 267 -34.76 17.04 -33.11
CA LEU A 267 -35.05 17.89 -31.95
C LEU A 267 -36.09 19.00 -32.19
N SER A 268 -36.08 19.67 -33.35
CA SER A 268 -37.01 20.77 -33.66
C SER A 268 -38.13 20.39 -34.65
N SER A 269 -38.22 19.12 -35.06
CA SER A 269 -39.34 18.64 -35.87
C SER A 269 -40.54 18.23 -35.02
N PRO A 270 -41.72 18.00 -35.63
CA PRO A 270 -42.80 17.28 -34.96
C PRO A 270 -42.38 15.87 -34.51
N PRO A 271 -43.05 15.26 -33.51
CA PRO A 271 -42.71 13.92 -33.04
C PRO A 271 -42.98 12.84 -34.10
N GLY A 272 -42.07 11.87 -34.23
CA GLY A 272 -42.20 10.74 -35.15
C GLY A 272 -41.00 9.79 -35.11
N PRO A 273 -41.01 8.73 -35.93
CA PRO A 273 -39.92 7.74 -35.96
C PRO A 273 -38.60 8.40 -36.38
N ILE A 274 -37.54 8.12 -35.63
CA ILE A 274 -36.20 8.69 -35.85
C ILE A 274 -35.57 8.12 -37.13
N ALA A 275 -35.77 6.83 -37.40
CA ALA A 275 -35.30 6.17 -38.62
C ALA A 275 -36.23 5.01 -38.98
N ALA A 276 -37.39 5.32 -39.58
CA ALA A 276 -38.31 4.26 -40.00
C ALA A 276 -37.61 3.33 -41.00
N GLN A 277 -37.76 2.00 -40.84
CA GLN A 277 -37.03 1.02 -41.65
C GLN A 277 -37.27 1.20 -43.16
N ASP A 278 -38.50 1.57 -43.56
CA ASP A 278 -38.84 1.81 -44.96
C ASP A 278 -38.15 3.07 -45.52
N TRP A 279 -37.98 4.11 -44.70
CA TRP A 279 -37.26 5.33 -45.03
C TRP A 279 -35.75 5.07 -45.11
N PHE A 280 -35.19 4.36 -44.13
CA PHE A 280 -33.79 3.95 -44.09
C PHE A 280 -33.40 3.18 -45.37
N VAL A 281 -34.19 2.15 -45.73
CA VAL A 281 -33.96 1.31 -46.91
C VAL A 281 -34.12 2.09 -48.21
N ARG A 282 -35.06 3.04 -48.29
CA ARG A 282 -35.24 3.90 -49.48
C ARG A 282 -34.01 4.78 -49.70
N ASN A 283 -33.51 5.40 -48.64
CA ASN A 283 -32.33 6.27 -48.70
C ASN A 283 -31.09 5.48 -49.12
N LEU A 284 -30.83 4.33 -48.48
CA LEU A 284 -29.74 3.43 -48.87
C LEU A 284 -29.82 3.07 -50.37
N ASN A 285 -30.98 2.60 -50.84
CA ASN A 285 -31.17 2.24 -52.25
C ASN A 285 -30.99 3.43 -53.20
N SER A 286 -31.42 4.63 -52.80
CA SER A 286 -31.25 5.84 -53.60
C SER A 286 -29.76 6.18 -53.72
N THR A 287 -29.03 6.18 -52.61
CA THR A 287 -27.59 6.49 -52.58
C THR A 287 -26.77 5.48 -53.37
N LEU A 288 -27.13 4.18 -53.33
CA LEU A 288 -26.46 3.14 -54.11
C LEU A 288 -26.61 3.26 -55.64
N ARG A 289 -27.56 4.06 -56.13
CA ARG A 289 -27.66 4.36 -57.57
C ARG A 289 -26.59 5.33 -58.05
N GLU A 290 -26.00 6.09 -57.12
CA GLU A 290 -25.07 7.17 -57.41
C GLU A 290 -23.66 6.94 -56.85
N VAL A 291 -23.57 6.21 -55.72
CA VAL A 291 -22.35 5.94 -54.97
C VAL A 291 -22.09 4.44 -54.95
N ARG A 292 -20.84 4.05 -55.22
CA ARG A 292 -20.43 2.64 -55.15
C ARG A 292 -20.48 2.12 -53.71
N PRO A 293 -20.88 0.86 -53.46
CA PRO A 293 -20.97 0.29 -52.11
C PRO A 293 -19.68 0.47 -51.28
N GLU A 294 -18.50 0.33 -51.89
CA GLU A 294 -17.20 0.42 -51.20
C GLU A 294 -16.82 1.85 -50.77
N LYS A 295 -17.61 2.85 -51.19
CA LYS A 295 -17.46 4.27 -50.84
C LYS A 295 -18.52 4.73 -49.83
N LEU A 296 -19.40 3.85 -49.36
CA LEU A 296 -20.52 4.21 -48.50
C LEU A 296 -20.37 3.57 -47.11
N VAL A 297 -20.34 4.40 -46.07
CA VAL A 297 -20.52 4.01 -44.67
C VAL A 297 -21.89 4.50 -44.24
N MET A 298 -22.67 3.65 -43.58
CA MET A 298 -24.02 4.02 -43.12
C MET A 298 -24.01 4.40 -41.65
N GLY A 299 -24.56 5.57 -41.31
CA GLY A 299 -24.82 5.97 -39.93
C GLY A 299 -25.94 5.10 -39.33
N ILE A 300 -25.69 4.56 -38.14
CA ILE A 300 -26.66 3.80 -37.34
C ILE A 300 -26.99 4.64 -36.11
N GLY A 301 -28.24 5.08 -36.00
CA GLY A 301 -28.73 5.82 -34.85
C GLY A 301 -29.14 4.87 -33.75
N ASN A 302 -28.71 5.14 -32.51
CA ASN A 302 -29.16 4.38 -31.35
C ASN A 302 -29.27 5.29 -30.13
N TYR A 303 -30.42 5.96 -30.06
CA TYR A 303 -30.79 6.98 -29.09
C TYR A 303 -32.30 7.21 -29.17
N ALA A 304 -32.82 8.12 -28.36
CA ALA A 304 -34.22 8.49 -28.31
C ALA A 304 -34.42 10.00 -28.30
N TYR A 305 -35.62 10.43 -28.65
CA TYR A 305 -36.09 11.80 -28.49
C TYR A 305 -37.40 11.81 -27.71
N ASP A 306 -37.51 12.77 -26.78
CA ASP A 306 -38.73 13.04 -26.04
C ASP A 306 -39.27 14.43 -26.36
N TRP A 307 -40.43 14.47 -27.00
CA TRP A 307 -41.12 15.73 -27.31
C TRP A 307 -42.20 16.03 -26.27
N ALA A 308 -42.05 17.15 -25.59
CA ALA A 308 -43.06 17.70 -24.70
C ALA A 308 -44.11 18.53 -25.47
N GLN A 309 -45.38 18.28 -25.19
CA GLN A 309 -46.50 19.08 -25.66
C GLN A 309 -47.27 19.69 -24.48
N THR A 310 -47.10 21.00 -24.30
CA THR A 310 -47.66 21.77 -23.17
C THR A 310 -49.18 21.93 -23.22
N SER A 311 -49.79 21.87 -24.41
CA SER A 311 -51.25 21.84 -24.56
C SER A 311 -51.69 21.23 -25.90
N ARG A 312 -52.91 20.69 -25.95
CA ARG A 312 -53.44 19.99 -27.12
C ARG A 312 -53.53 20.95 -28.33
N GLY A 313 -52.59 20.82 -29.28
CA GLY A 313 -52.51 21.64 -30.48
C GLY A 313 -51.50 22.80 -30.43
N ALA A 314 -50.81 23.01 -29.30
CA ALA A 314 -49.63 23.86 -29.29
C ALA A 314 -48.46 23.21 -30.07
N PRO A 315 -47.57 24.02 -30.68
CA PRO A 315 -46.33 23.50 -31.25
C PRO A 315 -45.55 22.75 -30.15
N PRO A 316 -44.92 21.61 -30.48
CA PRO A 316 -44.01 20.93 -29.54
C PRO A 316 -42.89 21.89 -29.13
N GLU A 317 -42.47 21.81 -27.88
CA GLU A 317 -41.17 22.36 -27.49
C GLU A 317 -40.06 21.56 -28.18
N PRO A 318 -38.83 22.12 -28.32
CA PRO A 318 -37.70 21.34 -28.78
C PRO A 318 -37.57 20.06 -27.95
N ALA A 319 -37.44 18.92 -28.62
CA ALA A 319 -37.32 17.63 -27.98
C ALA A 319 -36.06 17.57 -27.12
N GLU A 320 -36.07 16.67 -26.15
CA GLU A 320 -34.89 16.29 -25.39
C GLU A 320 -34.24 15.06 -26.04
N SER A 321 -32.92 15.08 -26.19
CA SER A 321 -32.16 13.90 -26.64
C SER A 321 -31.87 12.99 -25.45
N LEU A 322 -32.13 11.70 -25.60
CA LEU A 322 -31.96 10.69 -24.56
C LEU A 322 -31.13 9.52 -25.06
N SER A 323 -30.40 8.86 -24.16
CA SER A 323 -29.92 7.50 -24.40
C SER A 323 -31.10 6.52 -24.46
N VAL A 324 -30.90 5.36 -25.07
CA VAL A 324 -31.93 4.29 -25.04
C VAL A 324 -32.20 3.86 -23.60
N GLN A 325 -31.19 3.88 -22.73
CA GLN A 325 -31.34 3.52 -21.32
C GLN A 325 -32.21 4.55 -20.55
N GLU A 326 -32.04 5.85 -20.82
CA GLU A 326 -32.88 6.92 -20.26
C GLU A 326 -34.33 6.80 -20.76
N ALA A 327 -34.53 6.50 -22.04
CA ALA A 327 -35.86 6.26 -22.59
C ALA A 327 -36.54 5.03 -21.96
N ILE A 328 -35.83 3.93 -21.73
CA ILE A 328 -36.35 2.75 -21.03
C ILE A 328 -36.71 3.09 -19.57
N LEU A 329 -35.89 3.92 -18.92
CA LEU A 329 -36.17 4.38 -17.56
C LEU A 329 -37.45 5.20 -17.49
N ARG A 330 -37.63 6.20 -18.36
CA ARG A 330 -38.84 7.04 -18.40
C ARG A 330 -40.10 6.19 -18.63
N ALA A 331 -40.00 5.13 -19.44
CA ALA A 331 -41.09 4.17 -19.61
C ALA A 331 -41.39 3.42 -18.31
N TYR A 332 -40.36 2.97 -17.58
CA TYR A 332 -40.52 2.31 -16.28
C TYR A 332 -41.16 3.24 -15.23
N GLU A 333 -40.73 4.49 -15.14
CA GLU A 333 -41.22 5.46 -14.14
C GLU A 333 -42.63 5.92 -14.38
N SER A 334 -42.96 6.18 -15.65
CA SER A 334 -44.31 6.54 -16.05
C SER A 334 -45.27 5.35 -16.01
N GLU A 335 -44.78 4.13 -15.80
CA GLU A 335 -45.52 2.89 -15.98
C GLU A 335 -46.05 2.70 -17.42
N ALA A 336 -45.46 3.41 -18.39
CA ALA A 336 -45.81 3.29 -19.80
C ALA A 336 -45.32 1.95 -20.38
N GLN A 337 -46.09 1.42 -21.33
CA GLN A 337 -45.70 0.25 -22.12
C GLN A 337 -45.07 0.74 -23.41
N VAL A 338 -43.84 0.31 -23.69
CA VAL A 338 -43.19 0.55 -24.99
C VAL A 338 -43.92 -0.25 -26.07
N GLU A 339 -44.46 0.45 -27.07
CA GLU A 339 -45.14 -0.14 -28.22
C GLU A 339 -44.20 -0.14 -29.44
N PHE A 340 -44.15 -1.25 -30.18
CA PHE A 340 -43.38 -1.35 -31.42
C PHE A 340 -44.28 -1.05 -32.62
N ASP A 341 -44.09 0.10 -33.26
CA ASP A 341 -44.94 0.51 -34.38
C ASP A 341 -44.68 -0.37 -35.62
N ALA A 342 -45.70 -1.09 -36.06
CA ALA A 342 -45.56 -2.09 -37.12
C ALA A 342 -45.34 -1.50 -38.53
N ASP A 343 -45.56 -0.19 -38.71
CA ASP A 343 -45.36 0.49 -40.00
C ASP A 343 -43.94 1.08 -40.12
N SER A 344 -43.42 1.70 -39.07
CA SER A 344 -42.06 2.26 -39.02
C SER A 344 -41.00 1.25 -38.56
N LEU A 345 -41.39 0.24 -37.78
CA LEU A 345 -40.51 -0.66 -37.05
C LEU A 345 -39.60 0.08 -36.06
N ASN A 346 -40.10 1.15 -35.44
CA ASN A 346 -39.43 1.85 -34.35
C ASN A 346 -40.33 1.80 -33.09
N PRO A 347 -39.76 1.59 -31.90
CA PRO A 347 -40.49 1.64 -30.64
C PRO A 347 -40.83 3.09 -30.20
N HIS A 348 -41.99 3.24 -29.56
CA HIS A 348 -42.46 4.51 -29.00
C HIS A 348 -43.39 4.32 -27.79
N TYR A 349 -43.61 5.39 -27.02
CA TYR A 349 -44.65 5.46 -25.98
C TYR A 349 -44.98 6.92 -25.61
N ASP A 350 -46.11 7.12 -24.92
CA ASP A 350 -46.56 8.42 -24.45
C ASP A 350 -46.74 8.42 -22.92
N TYR A 351 -46.37 9.52 -22.24
CA TYR A 351 -46.60 9.69 -20.80
C TYR A 351 -47.01 11.13 -20.41
N TYR A 352 -47.50 11.32 -19.19
CA TYR A 352 -47.77 12.61 -18.58
C TYR A 352 -46.70 12.97 -17.54
N ASP A 353 -46.23 14.22 -17.57
CA ASP A 353 -45.39 14.79 -16.51
C ASP A 353 -46.25 15.28 -15.31
N GLU A 354 -45.58 15.81 -14.28
CA GLU A 354 -46.23 16.35 -13.08
C GLU A 354 -47.15 17.54 -13.36
N HIS A 355 -46.94 18.23 -14.50
CA HIS A 355 -47.69 19.39 -14.95
C HIS A 355 -48.84 19.01 -15.91
N ASN A 356 -49.07 17.71 -16.16
CA ASN A 356 -49.99 17.15 -17.15
C ASN A 356 -49.67 17.49 -18.62
N HIS A 357 -48.41 17.81 -18.94
CA HIS A 357 -47.95 17.87 -20.32
C HIS A 357 -47.84 16.45 -20.89
N ILE A 358 -48.15 16.28 -22.18
CA ILE A 358 -47.99 14.99 -22.86
C ILE A 358 -46.59 14.94 -23.45
N HIS A 359 -45.85 13.92 -23.05
CA HIS A 359 -44.56 13.55 -23.62
C HIS A 359 -44.75 12.41 -24.60
N ARG A 360 -44.04 12.47 -25.73
CA ARG A 360 -44.02 11.43 -26.75
C ARG A 360 -42.58 11.05 -27.03
N VAL A 361 -42.25 9.80 -26.74
CA VAL A 361 -40.91 9.27 -26.88
C VAL A 361 -40.85 8.33 -28.08
N TRP A 362 -39.89 8.54 -28.98
CA TRP A 362 -39.50 7.58 -30.00
C TRP A 362 -38.03 7.20 -29.79
N MET A 363 -37.68 5.93 -30.02
CA MET A 363 -36.31 5.47 -29.83
C MET A 363 -35.85 4.50 -30.93
N LEU A 364 -34.53 4.41 -31.09
CA LEU A 364 -33.84 3.42 -31.90
C LEU A 364 -33.06 2.51 -30.96
N ASP A 365 -33.45 1.25 -30.88
CA ASP A 365 -32.94 0.29 -29.91
C ASP A 365 -32.15 -0.85 -30.58
N GLY A 366 -31.83 -1.92 -29.83
CA GLY A 366 -31.07 -3.05 -30.36
C GLY A 366 -31.77 -3.78 -31.52
N VAL A 367 -33.11 -3.79 -31.53
CA VAL A 367 -33.91 -4.43 -32.58
C VAL A 367 -33.95 -3.56 -33.84
N THR A 368 -34.11 -2.24 -33.70
CA THR A 368 -34.05 -1.34 -34.87
C THR A 368 -32.68 -1.39 -35.53
N ALA A 369 -31.60 -1.32 -34.73
CA ALA A 369 -30.24 -1.40 -35.24
C ALA A 369 -29.95 -2.78 -35.90
N TYR A 370 -30.44 -3.89 -35.35
CA TYR A 370 -30.32 -5.20 -36.02
C TYR A 370 -30.92 -5.17 -37.43
N ASN A 371 -32.13 -4.61 -37.58
CA ASN A 371 -32.82 -4.52 -38.86
C ASN A 371 -32.05 -3.66 -39.88
N GLU A 372 -31.48 -2.54 -39.44
CA GLU A 372 -30.66 -1.64 -40.26
C GLU A 372 -29.34 -2.31 -40.67
N LEU A 373 -28.65 -2.95 -39.73
CA LEU A 373 -27.39 -3.67 -39.97
C LEU A 373 -27.57 -4.79 -41.00
N ARG A 374 -28.65 -5.59 -40.92
CA ARG A 374 -28.92 -6.67 -41.89
C ARG A 374 -29.13 -6.12 -43.30
N VAL A 375 -29.76 -4.97 -43.41
CA VAL A 375 -29.98 -4.28 -44.69
C VAL A 375 -28.67 -3.76 -45.27
N CYS A 376 -27.81 -3.14 -44.45
CA CYS A 376 -26.48 -2.68 -44.85
C CYS A 376 -25.60 -3.84 -45.32
N GLU A 377 -25.61 -4.96 -44.58
CA GLU A 377 -24.85 -6.16 -44.91
C GLU A 377 -25.19 -6.71 -46.30
N ARG A 378 -26.49 -6.81 -46.61
CA ARG A 378 -26.96 -7.31 -47.92
C ARG A 378 -26.67 -6.36 -49.07
N ALA A 379 -26.56 -5.07 -48.77
CA ALA A 379 -26.13 -4.07 -49.74
C ALA A 379 -24.62 -4.13 -50.01
N GLY A 380 -23.84 -4.84 -49.18
CA GLY A 380 -22.40 -4.99 -49.34
C GLY A 380 -21.64 -3.66 -49.26
N ILE A 381 -22.15 -2.70 -48.48
CA ILE A 381 -21.53 -1.39 -48.31
C ILE A 381 -20.22 -1.48 -47.51
N ARG A 382 -19.39 -0.44 -47.54
CA ARG A 382 -18.08 -0.42 -46.86
C ARG A 382 -18.17 -0.72 -45.36
N GLY A 383 -19.22 -0.27 -44.69
CA GLY A 383 -19.43 -0.49 -43.26
C GLY A 383 -20.47 0.42 -42.65
N THR A 384 -20.46 0.53 -41.33
CA THR A 384 -21.42 1.30 -40.54
C THR A 384 -20.71 2.16 -39.48
N ALA A 385 -21.38 3.23 -39.04
CA ALA A 385 -20.89 4.14 -38.02
C ALA A 385 -21.97 4.40 -36.96
N LEU A 386 -21.72 3.99 -35.71
CA LEU A 386 -22.67 4.15 -34.60
C LEU A 386 -22.66 5.59 -34.07
N TRP A 387 -23.78 6.30 -34.18
CA TRP A 387 -24.06 7.56 -33.50
C TRP A 387 -24.98 7.29 -32.29
N ARG A 388 -24.45 7.28 -31.07
CA ARG A 388 -23.04 7.45 -30.66
C ARG A 388 -22.67 6.48 -29.54
N LEU A 389 -21.37 6.37 -29.21
CA LEU A 389 -20.96 5.65 -28.00
C LEU A 389 -21.60 6.31 -26.78
N GLY A 390 -22.12 5.48 -25.86
CA GLY A 390 -22.84 5.91 -24.66
C GLY A 390 -24.36 5.83 -24.81
N SER A 391 -24.92 6.23 -25.95
CA SER A 391 -26.38 6.34 -26.09
C SER A 391 -27.10 5.02 -26.45
N ALA A 392 -26.34 4.04 -26.94
CA ALA A 392 -26.88 2.83 -27.55
C ALA A 392 -27.47 1.84 -26.53
N ASP A 393 -28.48 1.10 -27.00
CA ASP A 393 -28.99 -0.10 -26.36
C ASP A 393 -27.86 -1.10 -26.11
N SER A 394 -27.70 -1.54 -24.87
CA SER A 394 -26.62 -2.45 -24.48
C SER A 394 -26.69 -3.82 -25.18
N SER A 395 -27.87 -4.24 -25.65
CA SER A 395 -28.02 -5.48 -26.42
C SER A 395 -27.45 -5.39 -27.84
N LEU A 396 -27.25 -4.19 -28.40
CA LEU A 396 -26.69 -3.96 -29.74
C LEU A 396 -25.33 -4.63 -29.91
N TRP A 397 -24.46 -4.51 -28.91
CA TRP A 397 -23.09 -5.03 -28.95
C TRP A 397 -23.03 -6.55 -29.16
N SER A 398 -24.10 -7.27 -28.78
CA SER A 398 -24.20 -8.73 -29.00
C SER A 398 -24.41 -9.14 -30.47
N VAL A 399 -24.80 -8.19 -31.33
CA VAL A 399 -25.08 -8.42 -32.75
C VAL A 399 -24.29 -7.51 -33.69
N TRP A 400 -23.57 -6.52 -33.15
CA TRP A 400 -22.80 -5.53 -33.91
C TRP A 400 -21.74 -6.17 -34.83
N ASP A 401 -20.97 -7.12 -34.31
CA ASP A 401 -19.87 -7.78 -35.03
C ASP A 401 -20.28 -9.06 -35.80
N VAL A 402 -21.58 -9.32 -35.97
CA VAL A 402 -22.00 -10.58 -36.60
C VAL A 402 -22.44 -10.36 -38.03
N THR A 403 -21.72 -10.92 -38.99
CA THR A 403 -22.19 -11.11 -40.37
C THR A 403 -22.91 -12.46 -40.49
N ASN A 404 -23.93 -12.55 -41.35
CA ASN A 404 -24.80 -13.70 -41.53
C ASN A 404 -25.42 -14.21 -40.21
N ALA A 405 -26.04 -13.31 -39.44
CA ALA A 405 -26.63 -13.62 -38.15
C ALA A 405 -27.61 -14.81 -38.23
N ASP A 406 -27.31 -15.86 -37.46
CA ASP A 406 -28.15 -17.03 -37.29
C ASP A 406 -29.23 -16.82 -36.21
N ASP A 407 -30.04 -17.85 -35.96
CA ASP A 407 -31.07 -17.78 -34.91
C ASP A 407 -30.45 -17.55 -33.53
N ALA A 408 -29.29 -18.16 -33.23
CA ALA A 408 -28.61 -17.98 -31.96
C ALA A 408 -28.17 -16.52 -31.74
N THR A 409 -27.69 -15.85 -32.79
CA THR A 409 -27.34 -14.43 -32.76
C THR A 409 -28.55 -13.55 -32.46
N ARG A 410 -29.68 -13.80 -33.13
CA ARG A 410 -30.93 -13.06 -32.89
C ARG A 410 -31.42 -13.24 -31.46
N GLU A 411 -31.39 -14.47 -30.94
CA GLU A 411 -31.85 -14.78 -29.58
C GLU A 411 -31.13 -13.96 -28.50
N ARG A 412 -29.88 -13.52 -28.73
CA ARG A 412 -29.15 -12.65 -27.79
C ARG A 412 -29.80 -11.28 -27.58
N LEU A 413 -30.57 -10.77 -28.55
CA LEU A 413 -31.30 -9.51 -28.41
C LEU A 413 -32.46 -9.58 -27.41
N LYS A 414 -32.87 -10.79 -26.99
CA LYS A 414 -33.93 -10.95 -25.98
C LYS A 414 -33.48 -10.50 -24.60
N ASP A 415 -32.19 -10.65 -24.30
CA ASP A 415 -31.61 -10.21 -23.05
C ASP A 415 -31.14 -8.75 -23.22
N VAL A 416 -31.58 -7.87 -22.33
CA VAL A 416 -31.25 -6.44 -22.38
C VAL A 416 -30.42 -6.12 -21.15
N PRO A 417 -29.08 -6.10 -21.27
CA PRO A 417 -28.22 -5.75 -20.15
C PRO A 417 -28.50 -4.32 -19.67
N PRO A 418 -28.27 -4.01 -18.39
CA PRO A 418 -28.37 -2.64 -17.89
C PRO A 418 -27.37 -1.73 -18.60
N GLY A 419 -27.83 -0.53 -18.95
CA GLY A 419 -27.01 0.52 -19.54
C GLY A 419 -25.88 0.98 -18.62
N GLN A 420 -24.90 1.64 -19.22
CA GLN A 420 -23.67 2.07 -18.57
C GLN A 420 -23.81 3.44 -17.88
N ASP A 421 -24.86 4.16 -18.27
CA ASP A 421 -25.17 5.50 -17.83
C ASP A 421 -25.63 5.50 -16.37
N LEU A 422 -25.20 6.52 -15.65
CA LEU A 422 -25.74 6.84 -14.33
C LEU A 422 -26.98 7.71 -14.49
N ILE A 423 -28.07 7.29 -13.88
CA ILE A 423 -29.26 8.12 -13.79
C ILE A 423 -29.13 8.97 -12.54
N LEU A 424 -29.00 10.28 -12.73
CA LEU A 424 -28.92 11.27 -11.66
C LEU A 424 -30.25 12.01 -11.58
N GLU A 425 -30.90 11.96 -10.42
CA GLU A 425 -32.20 12.61 -10.17
C GLU A 425 -32.10 13.63 -9.04
N GLY A 426 -32.56 14.85 -9.25
CA GLY A 426 -32.46 15.93 -8.27
C GLY A 426 -31.18 16.75 -8.43
N ASP A 427 -30.90 17.61 -7.44
CA ASP A 427 -29.76 18.50 -7.42
C ASP A 427 -29.00 18.36 -6.09
N GLY A 428 -27.67 18.45 -6.16
CA GLY A 428 -26.79 18.60 -5.00
C GLY A 428 -25.71 17.52 -4.86
N ASP A 429 -24.96 17.64 -3.77
CA ASP A 429 -23.70 16.92 -3.56
C ASP A 429 -23.84 15.71 -2.62
N ILE A 430 -25.05 15.43 -2.11
CA ILE A 430 -25.31 14.29 -1.23
C ILE A 430 -26.11 13.26 -2.00
N TRP A 431 -25.70 12.00 -1.93
CA TRP A 431 -26.22 10.95 -2.79
C TRP A 431 -26.95 9.85 -2.02
N ARG A 432 -28.03 9.36 -2.63
CA ARG A 432 -28.71 8.14 -2.23
C ARG A 432 -28.87 7.23 -3.44
N ILE A 433 -28.25 6.05 -3.39
CA ILE A 433 -28.46 5.00 -4.39
C ILE A 433 -29.86 4.43 -4.17
N SER A 434 -30.82 4.80 -5.02
CA SER A 434 -32.22 4.40 -4.91
C SER A 434 -32.55 3.16 -5.74
N ALA A 435 -31.77 2.87 -6.78
CA ALA A 435 -31.84 1.62 -7.53
C ALA A 435 -30.46 1.13 -7.97
N THR A 436 -30.29 -0.19 -8.00
CA THR A 436 -29.12 -0.88 -8.54
C THR A 436 -29.45 -1.53 -9.89
N PRO A 437 -28.46 -1.78 -10.76
CA PRO A 437 -28.69 -2.34 -12.08
C PRO A 437 -29.50 -3.63 -12.07
N LYS A 438 -30.42 -3.76 -13.04
CA LYS A 438 -31.24 -4.96 -13.27
C LYS A 438 -31.33 -5.24 -14.76
N ASP A 439 -31.21 -6.52 -15.10
CA ASP A 439 -31.38 -6.99 -16.48
C ASP A 439 -32.84 -6.84 -16.94
N GLY A 440 -33.00 -6.34 -18.15
CA GLY A 440 -34.25 -6.31 -18.88
C GLY A 440 -34.42 -7.53 -19.77
N ARG A 441 -35.65 -7.74 -20.25
CA ARG A 441 -35.96 -8.81 -21.19
C ARG A 441 -37.01 -8.36 -22.18
N ARG A 442 -36.81 -8.71 -23.44
CA ARG A 442 -37.77 -8.49 -24.52
C ARG A 442 -38.08 -9.79 -25.27
N THR A 443 -39.17 -9.74 -26.02
CA THR A 443 -39.56 -10.76 -26.98
C THR A 443 -39.85 -10.09 -28.31
N PHE A 444 -39.57 -10.77 -29.42
CA PHE A 444 -39.80 -10.22 -30.74
C PHE A 444 -40.24 -11.29 -31.74
N ARG A 445 -40.80 -10.87 -32.87
CA ARG A 445 -41.17 -11.75 -33.99
C ARG A 445 -40.31 -11.47 -35.21
N TYR A 446 -39.69 -12.52 -35.73
CA TYR A 446 -38.83 -12.48 -36.90
C TYR A 446 -39.56 -12.93 -38.18
N ASP A 447 -39.38 -12.20 -39.28
CA ASP A 447 -39.83 -12.58 -40.61
C ASP A 447 -38.63 -13.03 -41.46
N ALA A 448 -38.52 -14.34 -41.70
CA ALA A 448 -37.42 -14.93 -42.47
C ALA A 448 -37.43 -14.55 -43.97
N ALA A 449 -38.57 -14.11 -44.52
CA ALA A 449 -38.66 -13.75 -45.94
C ALA A 449 -37.98 -12.41 -46.23
N THR A 450 -38.03 -11.48 -45.27
CA THR A 450 -37.39 -10.16 -45.34
C THR A 450 -36.14 -10.06 -44.48
N ASP A 451 -35.94 -11.02 -43.55
CA ASP A 451 -34.88 -11.03 -42.51
C ASP A 451 -34.91 -9.77 -41.66
N THR A 452 -36.11 -9.49 -41.17
CA THR A 452 -36.39 -8.33 -40.33
C THR A 452 -37.21 -8.78 -39.13
N ILE A 453 -36.92 -8.21 -37.99
CA ILE A 453 -37.80 -8.26 -36.83
C ILE A 453 -38.95 -7.28 -37.09
N VAL A 454 -40.18 -7.77 -36.96
CA VAL A 454 -41.41 -7.06 -37.36
C VAL A 454 -42.36 -6.77 -36.19
N ASP A 455 -41.94 -7.10 -34.97
CA ASP A 455 -42.70 -6.93 -33.74
C ASP A 455 -41.76 -7.08 -32.54
N GLU A 456 -42.00 -6.33 -31.47
CA GLU A 456 -41.23 -6.35 -30.23
C GLU A 456 -42.12 -6.01 -29.04
N SER A 457 -41.82 -6.62 -27.89
CA SER A 457 -42.45 -6.33 -26.61
C SER A 457 -41.47 -6.54 -25.46
N PHE A 458 -41.30 -5.50 -24.64
CA PHE A 458 -40.54 -5.57 -23.39
C PHE A 458 -41.37 -6.31 -22.32
N GLN A 459 -40.78 -7.35 -21.73
CA GLN A 459 -41.36 -8.10 -20.61
C GLN A 459 -40.92 -7.48 -19.28
N THR A 460 -39.65 -7.07 -19.20
CA THR A 460 -39.07 -6.33 -18.09
C THR A 460 -38.10 -5.29 -18.64
N TYR A 461 -38.09 -4.10 -18.04
CA TYR A 461 -37.18 -3.03 -18.42
C TYR A 461 -35.81 -3.21 -17.75
N ALA A 462 -34.75 -2.95 -18.52
CA ALA A 462 -33.39 -2.88 -18.00
C ALA A 462 -33.22 -1.56 -17.24
N LEU A 463 -32.64 -1.61 -16.05
CA LEU A 463 -32.42 -0.44 -15.21
C LEU A 463 -30.94 -0.30 -14.90
N SER A 464 -30.38 0.92 -14.94
CA SER A 464 -29.01 1.21 -14.48
C SER A 464 -29.01 1.73 -13.03
N TYR A 465 -27.84 2.18 -12.54
CA TYR A 465 -27.79 2.81 -11.22
C TYR A 465 -28.61 4.10 -11.22
N ARG A 466 -29.45 4.24 -10.20
CA ARG A 466 -30.18 5.48 -9.94
C ARG A 466 -29.65 6.12 -8.67
N ILE A 467 -29.26 7.38 -8.79
CA ILE A 467 -28.67 8.18 -7.74
C ILE A 467 -29.53 9.41 -7.55
N GLU A 468 -30.23 9.46 -6.42
CA GLU A 468 -30.92 10.67 -6.00
C GLU A 468 -29.90 11.63 -5.40
N GLN A 469 -29.84 12.83 -5.96
CA GLN A 469 -29.01 13.94 -5.53
C GLN A 469 -29.81 14.89 -4.66
N MET A 470 -29.24 15.27 -3.52
CA MET A 470 -29.85 16.14 -2.54
C MET A 470 -28.83 17.11 -1.93
N GLY A 471 -29.32 18.09 -1.17
CA GLY A 471 -28.48 19.10 -0.54
C GLY A 471 -28.28 20.38 -1.35
N ALA A 472 -28.95 20.51 -2.50
CA ALA A 472 -28.98 21.75 -3.28
C ALA A 472 -29.80 22.86 -2.59
N VAL A 473 -29.17 23.64 -1.71
CA VAL A 473 -29.82 24.73 -0.96
C VAL A 473 -29.28 26.09 -1.40
N PRO A 474 -30.06 26.89 -2.16
CA PRO A 474 -29.60 28.19 -2.66
C PRO A 474 -29.05 29.09 -1.55
N GLY A 475 -27.84 29.61 -1.77
CA GLY A 475 -27.20 30.58 -0.86
C GLY A 475 -26.52 29.98 0.37
N LYS A 476 -26.51 28.65 0.55
CA LYS A 476 -25.71 27.97 1.57
C LYS A 476 -24.45 27.36 0.98
N ILE A 477 -23.39 27.18 1.77
CA ILE A 477 -22.19 26.49 1.30
C ILE A 477 -21.47 25.77 2.46
N ALA A 478 -21.02 24.54 2.23
CA ALA A 478 -20.28 23.74 3.19
C ALA A 478 -18.81 23.65 2.79
N LEU A 479 -17.93 23.99 3.72
CA LEU A 479 -16.49 23.80 3.57
C LEU A 479 -16.13 22.40 4.09
N THR A 480 -15.52 21.58 3.23
CA THR A 480 -15.11 20.22 3.58
C THR A 480 -13.61 20.03 3.39
N PHE A 481 -12.99 19.21 4.23
CA PHE A 481 -11.55 18.95 4.25
C PHE A 481 -11.26 17.45 4.26
N ASP A 482 -10.45 16.99 3.32
CA ASP A 482 -10.10 15.57 3.17
C ASP A 482 -8.63 15.30 3.54
N ASP A 483 -8.34 14.01 3.76
CA ASP A 483 -7.03 13.42 4.06
C ASP A 483 -6.44 13.63 5.47
N GLY A 484 -6.89 14.63 6.22
CA GLY A 484 -6.35 14.95 7.54
C GLY A 484 -6.75 13.97 8.66
N PRO A 485 -6.32 14.25 9.91
CA PRO A 485 -5.54 15.42 10.35
C PRO A 485 -4.01 15.34 10.12
N ASP A 486 -3.43 16.35 9.47
CA ASP A 486 -1.96 16.55 9.37
C ASP A 486 -1.44 17.49 10.48
N PRO A 487 -0.39 17.11 11.24
CA PRO A 487 0.11 17.90 12.36
C PRO A 487 0.69 19.28 11.99
N ARG A 488 0.95 19.54 10.70
CA ARG A 488 1.51 20.82 10.20
C ARG A 488 0.44 21.77 9.70
N PHE A 489 -0.64 21.25 9.09
CA PHE A 489 -1.62 22.06 8.36
C PHE A 489 -2.98 22.15 9.05
N THR A 490 -3.54 21.03 9.51
CA THR A 490 -4.83 21.00 10.22
C THR A 490 -4.92 21.98 11.39
N PRO A 491 -3.90 22.15 12.27
CA PRO A 491 -3.97 23.13 13.35
C PRO A 491 -4.17 24.57 12.86
N ARG A 492 -3.54 24.93 11.74
CA ARG A 492 -3.61 26.28 11.14
C ARG A 492 -4.97 26.50 10.47
N ILE A 493 -5.52 25.47 9.83
CA ILE A 493 -6.88 25.50 9.27
C ILE A 493 -7.90 25.70 10.39
N LEU A 494 -7.82 24.94 11.47
CA LEU A 494 -8.69 25.09 12.65
C LEU A 494 -8.59 26.49 13.26
N ASP A 495 -7.37 27.04 13.39
CA ASP A 495 -7.18 28.42 13.90
C ASP A 495 -7.92 29.45 13.01
N ILE A 496 -7.83 29.31 11.68
CA ILE A 496 -8.53 30.19 10.73
C ILE A 496 -10.05 30.02 10.82
N LEU A 497 -10.55 28.78 10.86
CA LEU A 497 -11.98 28.49 10.97
C LEU A 497 -12.56 29.07 12.26
N LYS A 498 -11.83 28.95 13.36
CA LYS A 498 -12.19 29.53 14.66
C LYS A 498 -12.18 31.05 14.64
N GLU A 499 -11.15 31.68 14.06
CA GLU A 499 -11.07 33.13 13.89
C GLU A 499 -12.26 33.65 13.06
N LYS A 500 -12.54 32.98 11.94
CA LYS A 500 -13.61 33.35 11.01
C LYS A 500 -15.00 32.90 11.45
N ARG A 501 -15.11 32.11 12.54
CA ARG A 501 -16.36 31.48 13.01
C ARG A 501 -17.07 30.74 11.88
N ALA A 502 -16.33 29.95 11.13
CA ALA A 502 -16.85 29.16 10.02
C ALA A 502 -16.96 27.69 10.45
N PRO A 503 -18.15 27.05 10.39
CA PRO A 503 -18.25 25.61 10.54
C PRO A 503 -17.61 24.91 9.34
N ALA A 504 -17.21 23.65 9.52
CA ALA A 504 -16.59 22.82 8.50
C ALA A 504 -16.86 21.35 8.79
N THR A 505 -16.64 20.50 7.78
CA THR A 505 -16.75 19.03 7.88
C THR A 505 -15.43 18.41 7.43
N PHE A 506 -14.83 17.55 8.25
CA PHE A 506 -13.56 16.89 7.97
C PHE A 506 -13.80 15.42 7.61
N PHE A 507 -13.45 14.98 6.40
CA PHE A 507 -13.45 13.58 6.00
C PHE A 507 -12.08 12.98 6.31
N VAL A 508 -12.01 12.27 7.43
CA VAL A 508 -10.77 11.91 8.10
C VAL A 508 -10.35 10.49 7.71
N THR A 509 -9.07 10.33 7.40
CA THR A 509 -8.47 9.01 7.20
C THR A 509 -8.07 8.39 8.54
N GLY A 510 -8.32 7.08 8.70
CA GLY A 510 -8.01 6.39 9.95
C GLY A 510 -6.52 6.39 10.32
N VAL A 511 -5.62 6.31 9.33
CA VAL A 511 -4.17 6.40 9.55
C VAL A 511 -3.76 7.78 10.07
N ALA A 512 -4.27 8.88 9.50
CA ALA A 512 -3.97 10.23 9.96
C ALA A 512 -4.51 10.48 11.37
N ALA A 513 -5.77 10.08 11.62
CA ALA A 513 -6.40 10.16 12.93
C ALA A 513 -5.64 9.37 14.01
N SER A 514 -5.20 8.14 13.70
CA SER A 514 -4.42 7.33 14.63
C SER A 514 -3.03 7.93 14.91
N GLY A 515 -2.48 8.68 13.95
CA GLY A 515 -1.23 9.42 14.12
C GLY A 515 -1.38 10.68 14.98
N SER A 516 -2.54 11.34 14.90
CA SER A 516 -2.81 12.64 15.54
C SER A 516 -4.13 12.67 16.31
N PRO A 517 -4.38 11.79 17.30
CA PRO A 517 -5.68 11.69 17.98
C PRO A 517 -6.08 12.97 18.72
N GLY A 518 -5.10 13.77 19.16
CA GLY A 518 -5.35 15.07 19.79
C GLY A 518 -5.92 16.11 18.82
N LEU A 519 -5.58 16.04 17.52
CA LEU A 519 -6.13 16.93 16.50
C LEU A 519 -7.54 16.50 16.10
N LEU A 520 -7.77 15.19 15.94
CA LEU A 520 -9.13 14.66 15.74
C LEU A 520 -10.07 15.11 16.87
N HIS A 521 -9.61 15.04 18.13
CA HIS A 521 -10.37 15.55 19.27
C HIS A 521 -10.62 17.06 19.19
N ARG A 522 -9.64 17.83 18.69
CA ARG A 522 -9.75 19.28 18.51
C ARG A 522 -10.77 19.65 17.44
N GLU A 523 -10.76 18.99 16.27
CA GLU A 523 -11.76 19.18 15.21
C GLU A 523 -13.18 19.00 15.77
N TYR A 524 -13.40 17.90 16.48
CA TYR A 524 -14.70 17.63 17.11
C TYR A 524 -15.04 18.61 18.25
N ALA A 525 -14.09 18.94 19.12
CA ALA A 525 -14.34 19.84 20.26
C ALA A 525 -14.61 21.30 19.83
N GLU A 526 -14.04 21.74 18.72
CA GLU A 526 -14.25 23.10 18.16
C GLU A 526 -15.58 23.22 17.38
N GLY A 527 -16.33 22.12 17.24
CA GLY A 527 -17.70 22.13 16.71
C GLY A 527 -17.85 21.65 15.27
N HIS A 528 -16.77 21.16 14.64
CA HIS A 528 -16.78 20.66 13.27
C HIS A 528 -17.40 19.26 13.15
N GLU A 529 -17.86 18.90 11.97
CA GLU A 529 -18.35 17.55 11.67
C GLU A 529 -17.20 16.65 11.24
N ILE A 530 -17.28 15.36 11.59
CA ILE A 530 -16.28 14.35 11.21
C ILE A 530 -16.98 13.34 10.31
N GLY A 531 -16.43 13.08 9.15
CA GLY A 531 -16.84 12.03 8.22
C GLY A 531 -15.76 10.97 8.05
N ASN A 532 -16.18 9.78 7.67
CA ASN A 532 -15.30 8.66 7.39
C ASN A 532 -14.73 8.80 5.97
N HIS A 533 -13.41 8.69 5.84
CA HIS A 533 -12.71 8.70 4.56
C HIS A 533 -11.83 7.45 4.40
N THR A 534 -12.31 6.30 4.89
CA THR A 534 -11.61 5.00 5.00
C THR A 534 -10.40 5.04 5.95
N TYR A 535 -9.74 3.89 6.17
CA TYR A 535 -8.61 3.83 7.11
C TYR A 535 -7.30 4.16 6.40
N THR A 536 -7.03 3.52 5.26
CA THR A 536 -5.77 3.63 4.51
C THR A 536 -5.85 4.50 3.26
N HIS A 537 -7.00 5.10 2.96
CA HIS A 537 -7.22 5.91 1.75
C HIS A 537 -6.91 5.14 0.45
N PRO A 538 -7.60 3.99 0.16
CA PRO A 538 -7.37 3.23 -1.06
C PRO A 538 -8.17 3.76 -2.26
N HIS A 539 -7.75 3.45 -3.49
CA HIS A 539 -8.59 3.68 -4.68
C HIS A 539 -9.91 2.92 -4.58
N PHE A 540 -11.02 3.65 -4.41
CA PHE A 540 -12.31 3.07 -4.03
C PHE A 540 -12.82 2.07 -5.08
N ASN A 541 -12.61 2.31 -6.37
CA ASN A 541 -13.02 1.41 -7.46
C ASN A 541 -12.14 0.13 -7.61
N GLN A 542 -11.07 -0.03 -6.83
CA GLN A 542 -10.13 -1.17 -6.95
C GLN A 542 -10.15 -2.14 -5.76
N ILE A 543 -10.92 -1.84 -4.71
CA ILE A 543 -10.96 -2.66 -3.50
C ILE A 543 -12.09 -3.68 -3.52
N SER A 544 -11.90 -4.78 -2.78
CA SER A 544 -12.97 -5.77 -2.58
C SER A 544 -14.01 -5.28 -1.57
N ARG A 545 -15.24 -5.79 -1.66
CA ARG A 545 -16.30 -5.54 -0.66
C ARG A 545 -15.82 -5.78 0.79
N ALA A 546 -15.14 -6.90 1.04
CA ALA A 546 -14.65 -7.23 2.38
C ALA A 546 -13.61 -6.23 2.88
N GLN A 547 -12.73 -5.76 1.99
CA GLN A 547 -11.75 -4.73 2.32
C GLN A 547 -12.44 -3.40 2.63
N LEU A 548 -13.40 -2.96 1.82
CA LEU A 548 -14.17 -1.73 2.08
C LEU A 548 -14.87 -1.78 3.45
N GLU A 549 -15.54 -2.90 3.78
CA GLU A 549 -16.18 -3.06 5.09
C GLU A 549 -15.16 -2.96 6.24
N ILE A 550 -13.97 -3.57 6.10
CA ILE A 550 -12.90 -3.48 7.11
C ILE A 550 -12.36 -2.04 7.24
N GLU A 551 -12.12 -1.36 6.12
CA GLU A 551 -11.63 0.03 6.07
C GLU A 551 -12.58 0.98 6.80
N LEU A 552 -13.87 0.89 6.50
CA LEU A 552 -14.91 1.69 7.14
C LEU A 552 -15.02 1.38 8.63
N ASN A 553 -15.07 0.09 8.98
CA ASN A 553 -15.21 -0.35 10.37
C ASN A 553 -14.00 0.06 11.23
N LEU A 554 -12.77 -0.08 10.71
CA LEU A 554 -11.56 0.32 11.44
C LEU A 554 -11.57 1.82 11.77
N THR A 555 -11.92 2.65 10.79
CA THR A 555 -12.04 4.10 10.98
C THR A 555 -13.17 4.45 11.94
N GLU A 556 -14.32 3.78 11.84
CA GLU A 556 -15.42 3.99 12.77
C GLU A 556 -15.02 3.64 14.20
N ARG A 557 -14.38 2.48 14.43
CA ARG A 557 -13.88 2.05 15.75
C ARG A 557 -12.87 3.04 16.32
N LEU A 558 -12.05 3.65 15.47
CA LEU A 558 -11.13 4.71 15.88
C LEU A 558 -11.89 5.97 16.35
N PHE A 559 -12.95 6.37 15.65
CA PHE A 559 -13.81 7.49 16.06
C PHE A 559 -14.55 7.19 17.37
N GLU A 560 -15.14 5.99 17.48
CA GLU A 560 -15.83 5.56 18.70
C GLU A 560 -14.88 5.60 19.92
N SER A 561 -13.66 5.08 19.75
CA SER A 561 -12.65 5.00 20.82
C SER A 561 -12.02 6.36 21.17
N THR A 562 -11.87 7.27 20.21
CA THR A 562 -11.19 8.56 20.41
C THR A 562 -12.17 9.68 20.79
N LEU A 563 -13.31 9.75 20.12
CA LEU A 563 -14.29 10.84 20.25
C LEU A 563 -15.51 10.47 21.09
N GLY A 564 -15.82 9.17 21.22
CA GLY A 564 -17.03 8.72 21.91
C GLY A 564 -18.31 8.96 21.11
N VAL A 565 -18.19 9.16 19.80
CA VAL A 565 -19.29 9.30 18.85
C VAL A 565 -19.07 8.40 17.64
N LYS A 566 -20.15 8.16 16.91
CA LYS A 566 -20.12 7.60 15.55
C LYS A 566 -20.21 8.70 14.52
N THR A 567 -19.95 8.40 13.25
CA THR A 567 -20.33 9.27 12.13
C THR A 567 -21.22 8.55 11.13
N LEU A 568 -22.15 9.31 10.55
CA LEU A 568 -22.98 8.88 9.44
C LEU A 568 -22.52 9.51 8.13
N LEU A 569 -21.48 10.34 8.13
CA LEU A 569 -20.97 10.97 6.90
C LEU A 569 -19.86 10.11 6.33
N PHE A 570 -19.93 9.82 5.03
CA PHE A 570 -18.89 9.10 4.31
C PHE A 570 -18.62 9.78 2.98
N ARG A 571 -17.33 9.96 2.66
CA ARG A 571 -16.88 10.37 1.33
C ARG A 571 -15.93 9.30 0.79
N PRO A 572 -16.19 8.74 -0.40
CA PRO A 572 -15.30 7.76 -1.02
C PRO A 572 -13.98 8.43 -1.46
N PRO A 573 -12.81 7.81 -1.21
CA PRO A 573 -11.54 8.28 -1.72
C PRO A 573 -11.44 8.25 -3.26
N TYR A 574 -10.70 9.21 -3.83
CA TYR A 574 -10.30 9.31 -5.24
C TYR A 574 -11.44 9.34 -6.27
N GLY A 575 -11.68 10.51 -6.86
CA GLY A 575 -12.39 10.63 -8.14
C GLY A 575 -13.86 10.21 -8.11
N ILE A 576 -14.39 9.85 -6.95
CA ILE A 576 -15.82 9.60 -6.69
C ILE A 576 -16.29 10.56 -5.57
N ASP A 577 -15.40 11.41 -5.09
CA ASP A 577 -15.65 12.54 -4.22
C ASP A 577 -16.31 13.72 -4.98
N HIS A 578 -16.33 13.69 -6.31
CA HIS A 578 -17.13 14.58 -7.17
C HIS A 578 -18.32 13.84 -7.77
N GLN A 579 -19.11 14.51 -8.61
CA GLN A 579 -20.27 13.90 -9.28
C GLN A 579 -19.87 12.63 -10.05
N PRO A 580 -20.39 11.45 -9.68
CA PRO A 580 -20.02 10.21 -10.33
C PRO A 580 -20.50 10.24 -11.79
N GLU A 581 -19.69 9.66 -12.67
CA GLU A 581 -19.91 9.69 -14.11
C GLU A 581 -20.21 8.29 -14.67
N THR A 582 -19.75 7.22 -14.02
CA THR A 582 -19.87 5.85 -14.54
C THR A 582 -20.45 4.85 -13.54
N ALA A 583 -21.13 3.82 -14.05
CA ALA A 583 -21.65 2.72 -13.24
C ALA A 583 -20.59 1.99 -12.40
N ASP A 584 -19.34 1.95 -12.88
CA ASP A 584 -18.25 1.23 -12.21
C ASP A 584 -17.70 2.02 -11.00
N GLU A 585 -17.76 3.35 -11.03
CA GLU A 585 -17.41 4.22 -9.89
C GLU A 585 -18.35 4.00 -8.70
N VAL A 586 -19.64 3.85 -8.97
CA VAL A 586 -20.66 3.79 -7.91
C VAL A 586 -20.97 2.38 -7.43
N ALA A 587 -20.39 1.35 -8.06
CA ALA A 587 -20.75 -0.04 -7.82
C ALA A 587 -20.58 -0.50 -6.35
N LEU A 588 -19.67 0.13 -5.61
CA LEU A 588 -19.42 -0.17 -4.20
C LEU A 588 -20.17 0.75 -3.24
N LEU A 589 -20.75 1.88 -3.68
CA LEU A 589 -21.51 2.82 -2.85
C LEU A 589 -22.75 2.25 -2.14
N PRO A 590 -23.46 1.23 -2.68
CA PRO A 590 -24.53 0.56 -1.93
C PRO A 590 -24.07 -0.07 -0.61
N ILE A 591 -22.78 -0.41 -0.48
CA ILE A 591 -22.23 -1.03 0.73
C ILE A 591 -22.19 -0.04 1.91
N PRO A 592 -21.49 1.11 1.83
CA PRO A 592 -21.52 2.10 2.90
C PRO A 592 -22.94 2.62 3.18
N GLN A 593 -23.77 2.80 2.14
CA GLN A 593 -25.17 3.18 2.35
C GLN A 593 -25.94 2.12 3.16
N ALA A 594 -25.80 0.83 2.83
CA ALA A 594 -26.41 -0.26 3.59
C ALA A 594 -25.81 -0.44 5.00
N MET A 595 -24.64 0.15 5.26
CA MET A 595 -24.06 0.25 6.60
C MET A 595 -24.62 1.43 7.40
N GLY A 596 -25.35 2.35 6.77
CA GLY A 596 -25.99 3.52 7.39
C GLY A 596 -25.28 4.86 7.10
N TYR A 597 -24.30 4.89 6.19
CA TYR A 597 -23.62 6.12 5.81
C TYR A 597 -24.43 6.93 4.78
N ILE A 598 -24.40 8.25 4.95
CA ILE A 598 -24.77 9.29 3.99
C ILE A 598 -23.56 9.51 3.09
N LEU A 599 -23.76 9.35 1.78
CA LEU A 599 -22.71 9.53 0.78
C LEU A 599 -22.58 11.01 0.44
N VAL A 600 -21.39 11.57 0.58
CA VAL A 600 -21.13 13.00 0.38
C VAL A 600 -20.06 13.19 -0.69
N GLY A 601 -20.45 13.81 -1.80
CA GLY A 601 -19.56 14.32 -2.83
C GLY A 601 -19.25 15.80 -2.68
N ALA A 602 -18.80 16.40 -3.78
CA ALA A 602 -18.49 17.82 -3.93
C ALA A 602 -18.43 18.23 -5.41
N GLN A 603 -19.28 19.15 -5.84
CA GLN A 603 -19.24 19.74 -7.17
C GLN A 603 -18.34 20.98 -7.29
N ILE A 604 -17.80 21.48 -6.18
CA ILE A 604 -16.83 22.59 -6.17
C ILE A 604 -15.45 22.06 -5.77
N ASP A 605 -14.57 21.91 -6.76
CA ASP A 605 -13.18 21.48 -6.57
C ASP A 605 -12.20 22.51 -7.17
N PRO A 606 -11.51 23.31 -6.32
CA PRO A 606 -10.50 24.25 -6.80
C PRO A 606 -9.15 23.59 -7.11
N HIS A 607 -9.02 22.27 -6.94
CA HIS A 607 -7.79 21.50 -7.12
C HIS A 607 -6.65 22.03 -6.23
N ASP A 608 -6.97 22.33 -4.96
CA ASP A 608 -6.04 22.90 -3.98
C ASP A 608 -4.84 21.99 -3.67
N TRP A 609 -4.97 20.70 -4.03
CA TRP A 609 -3.98 19.65 -3.89
C TRP A 609 -3.01 19.53 -5.09
N GLY A 610 -3.30 20.11 -6.25
CA GLY A 610 -2.51 19.97 -7.49
C GLY A 610 -3.31 19.41 -8.68
N ASP A 611 -2.63 19.04 -9.77
CA ASP A 611 -3.27 18.30 -10.86
C ASP A 611 -3.02 16.78 -10.75
N LEU A 612 -3.88 15.96 -11.39
CA LEU A 612 -3.77 14.49 -11.42
C LEU A 612 -2.45 13.98 -12.06
N ALA A 613 -1.71 14.85 -12.77
CA ALA A 613 -0.43 14.55 -13.40
C ALA A 613 0.78 15.02 -12.55
N GLY A 614 0.56 15.47 -11.31
CA GLY A 614 1.60 15.93 -10.37
C GLY A 614 2.02 17.39 -10.54
N GLY A 615 1.21 18.21 -11.21
CA GLY A 615 1.40 19.64 -11.34
C GLY A 615 1.17 20.39 -10.01
N PRO A 616 1.80 21.56 -9.83
CA PRO A 616 1.72 22.32 -8.59
C PRO A 616 0.29 22.85 -8.35
N PRO A 617 -0.11 23.03 -7.07
CA PRO A 617 -1.40 23.60 -6.74
C PRO A 617 -1.54 25.04 -7.26
N PRO A 618 -2.76 25.50 -7.59
CA PRO A 618 -3.03 26.88 -7.98
C PRO A 618 -2.55 27.90 -6.93
N SER A 619 -2.42 29.19 -7.30
CA SER A 619 -2.15 30.21 -6.28
C SER A 619 -3.35 30.35 -5.32
N PRO A 620 -3.15 30.83 -4.09
CA PRO A 620 -4.24 31.02 -3.14
C PRO A 620 -5.38 31.92 -3.67
N GLU A 621 -5.04 32.97 -4.41
CA GLU A 621 -6.01 33.90 -5.00
C GLU A 621 -6.83 33.25 -6.13
N LYS A 622 -6.17 32.38 -6.93
CA LYS A 622 -6.82 31.61 -7.99
C LYS A 622 -7.74 30.55 -7.41
N THR A 623 -7.28 29.83 -6.38
CA THR A 623 -8.08 28.86 -5.61
C THR A 623 -9.35 29.53 -5.09
N ALA A 624 -9.22 30.68 -4.41
CA ALA A 624 -10.37 31.41 -3.88
C ALA A 624 -11.30 32.00 -4.97
N ALA A 625 -10.76 32.35 -6.15
CA ALA A 625 -11.58 32.79 -7.28
C ALA A 625 -12.37 31.63 -7.88
N GLN A 626 -11.73 30.47 -8.07
CA GLN A 626 -12.35 29.27 -8.62
C GLN A 626 -13.49 28.75 -7.74
N VAL A 627 -13.33 28.76 -6.41
CA VAL A 627 -14.41 28.38 -5.49
C VAL A 627 -15.63 29.28 -5.68
N LEU A 628 -15.44 30.60 -5.75
CA LEU A 628 -16.54 31.54 -5.93
C LEU A 628 -17.20 31.40 -7.32
N GLU A 629 -16.40 31.33 -8.37
CA GLU A 629 -16.86 31.16 -9.75
C GLU A 629 -17.71 29.89 -9.90
N GLN A 630 -17.25 28.77 -9.34
CA GLN A 630 -17.99 27.50 -9.38
C GLN A 630 -19.28 27.56 -8.54
N ALA A 631 -19.25 28.20 -7.37
CA ALA A 631 -20.45 28.40 -6.54
C ALA A 631 -21.52 29.26 -7.25
N GLU A 632 -21.11 30.32 -7.93
CA GLU A 632 -22.01 31.22 -8.69
C GLU A 632 -22.52 30.57 -9.99
N ALA A 633 -21.67 29.83 -10.70
CA ALA A 633 -22.02 29.14 -11.95
C ALA A 633 -23.16 28.13 -11.77
N GLY A 634 -23.30 27.54 -10.57
CA GLY A 634 -24.41 26.66 -10.21
C GLY A 634 -25.72 27.36 -9.86
N GLN A 635 -25.86 28.67 -10.15
CA GLN A 635 -26.97 29.50 -9.64
C GLN A 635 -27.11 29.42 -8.10
N GLY A 636 -26.00 29.18 -7.39
CA GLY A 636 -25.96 28.98 -5.94
C GLY A 636 -26.45 27.61 -5.45
N ARG A 637 -26.61 26.61 -6.33
CA ARG A 637 -27.05 25.23 -6.00
C ARG A 637 -25.91 24.20 -5.88
N LYS A 638 -24.67 24.61 -6.15
CA LYS A 638 -23.47 23.82 -5.82
C LYS A 638 -23.07 24.19 -4.40
N ASN A 639 -23.12 23.24 -3.47
CA ASN A 639 -23.12 23.58 -2.05
C ASN A 639 -21.89 23.07 -1.31
N ILE A 640 -21.19 22.04 -1.79
CA ILE A 640 -20.07 21.44 -1.06
C ILE A 640 -18.74 21.75 -1.76
N VAL A 641 -17.82 22.38 -1.01
CA VAL A 641 -16.46 22.70 -1.44
C VAL A 641 -15.49 21.64 -0.92
N LEU A 642 -14.77 21.00 -1.83
CA LEU A 642 -13.67 20.07 -1.54
C LEU A 642 -12.36 20.85 -1.32
N LEU A 643 -11.76 20.69 -0.14
CA LEU A 643 -10.42 21.17 0.20
C LEU A 643 -9.67 20.03 0.89
N HIS A 644 -8.37 20.18 1.10
CA HIS A 644 -7.55 19.17 1.75
C HIS A 644 -6.78 19.73 2.95
N ASP A 645 -6.77 19.00 4.06
CA ASP A 645 -5.95 19.33 5.23
C ASP A 645 -4.85 18.30 5.51
N GLY A 646 -4.84 17.17 4.80
CA GLY A 646 -3.76 16.17 4.76
C GLY A 646 -3.35 15.78 3.34
N GLY A 647 -2.54 14.72 3.19
CA GLY A 647 -2.23 14.13 1.86
C GLY A 647 -1.14 14.83 1.03
N GLY A 648 -0.37 15.76 1.61
CA GLY A 648 0.70 16.47 0.89
C GLY A 648 1.06 17.82 1.52
N ASP A 649 1.67 18.72 0.75
CA ASP A 649 1.80 20.12 1.16
C ASP A 649 0.44 20.83 0.97
N ARG A 650 -0.06 21.47 2.03
CA ARG A 650 -1.32 22.24 2.06
C ARG A 650 -1.12 23.71 2.40
N SER A 651 0.08 24.23 2.16
CA SER A 651 0.41 25.65 2.35
C SER A 651 -0.51 26.58 1.54
N THR A 652 -0.86 26.21 0.30
CA THR A 652 -1.83 26.93 -0.53
C THR A 652 -3.22 26.95 0.09
N THR A 653 -3.75 25.80 0.51
CA THR A 653 -5.09 25.68 1.13
C THR A 653 -5.20 26.57 2.36
N VAL A 654 -4.18 26.53 3.23
CA VAL A 654 -4.11 27.37 4.44
C VAL A 654 -4.14 28.87 4.08
N ALA A 655 -3.42 29.28 3.02
CA ALA A 655 -3.41 30.67 2.58
C ALA A 655 -4.71 31.10 1.88
N ALA A 656 -5.37 30.20 1.15
CA ALA A 656 -6.59 30.47 0.39
C ALA A 656 -7.83 30.54 1.29
N LEU A 657 -7.89 29.71 2.35
CA LEU A 657 -9.05 29.57 3.22
C LEU A 657 -9.67 30.88 3.74
N PRO A 658 -8.91 31.85 4.30
CA PRO A 658 -9.51 33.10 4.75
C PRO A 658 -10.12 33.91 3.59
N MET A 659 -9.50 33.87 2.40
CA MET A 659 -10.01 34.53 1.20
C MET A 659 -11.27 33.86 0.67
N ILE A 660 -11.32 32.52 0.70
CA ILE A 660 -12.51 31.73 0.32
C ILE A 660 -13.69 32.14 1.21
N ILE A 661 -13.50 32.12 2.54
CA ILE A 661 -14.55 32.47 3.51
C ILE A 661 -15.05 33.91 3.30
N ASP A 662 -14.13 34.87 3.16
CA ASP A 662 -14.49 36.27 3.01
C ASP A 662 -15.22 36.55 1.69
N ARG A 663 -14.77 35.93 0.59
CA ARG A 663 -15.41 36.08 -0.74
C ARG A 663 -16.80 35.45 -0.80
N LEU A 664 -16.95 34.24 -0.27
CA LEU A 664 -18.26 33.57 -0.22
C LEU A 664 -19.28 34.39 0.58
N ARG A 665 -18.89 34.89 1.76
CA ARG A 665 -19.76 35.76 2.56
C ARG A 665 -20.06 37.09 1.87
N ALA A 666 -19.07 37.69 1.20
CA ALA A 666 -19.27 38.93 0.43
C ALA A 666 -20.25 38.74 -0.75
N ALA A 667 -20.26 37.55 -1.35
CA ALA A 667 -21.22 37.14 -2.39
C ALA A 667 -22.59 36.70 -1.83
N GLY A 668 -22.77 36.72 -0.51
CA GLY A 668 -24.05 36.43 0.15
C GLY A 668 -24.26 34.98 0.57
N PHE A 669 -23.25 34.11 0.48
CA PHE A 669 -23.34 32.73 0.91
C PHE A 669 -23.23 32.59 2.44
N GLU A 670 -24.10 31.77 3.03
CA GLU A 670 -24.03 31.32 4.41
C GLU A 670 -23.19 30.04 4.51
N ILE A 671 -22.14 30.05 5.35
CA ILE A 671 -21.28 28.88 5.55
C ILE A 671 -21.88 27.97 6.62
N VAL A 672 -22.20 26.73 6.24
CA VAL A 672 -22.91 25.74 7.06
C VAL A 672 -22.17 24.39 7.07
N PRO A 673 -22.39 23.51 8.06
CA PRO A 673 -21.91 22.13 7.98
C PRO A 673 -22.71 21.30 6.95
N VAL A 674 -22.19 20.12 6.56
CA VAL A 674 -22.85 19.26 5.57
C VAL A 674 -24.23 18.80 6.03
N SER A 675 -24.40 18.49 7.32
CA SER A 675 -25.69 18.05 7.87
C SER A 675 -26.84 19.04 7.63
N GLU A 676 -26.56 20.34 7.62
CA GLU A 676 -27.58 21.38 7.48
C GLU A 676 -28.15 21.44 6.05
N LEU A 677 -27.38 21.02 5.05
CA LEU A 677 -27.83 20.95 3.65
C LEU A 677 -28.97 19.94 3.45
N VAL A 678 -29.06 18.92 4.31
CA VAL A 678 -30.12 17.91 4.33
C VAL A 678 -31.08 18.07 5.52
N GLY A 679 -31.07 19.25 6.17
CA GLY A 679 -31.97 19.54 7.29
C GLY A 679 -31.72 18.71 8.55
N GLN A 680 -30.51 18.16 8.70
CA GLN A 680 -30.09 17.41 9.88
C GLN A 680 -29.22 18.28 10.79
N THR A 681 -29.09 17.86 12.05
CA THR A 681 -28.17 18.47 13.01
C THR A 681 -26.90 17.66 13.16
N ARG A 682 -25.82 18.31 13.58
CA ARG A 682 -24.56 17.68 13.98
C ARG A 682 -24.74 16.46 14.90
N ALA A 683 -25.67 16.51 15.85
CA ALA A 683 -25.91 15.43 16.79
C ALA A 683 -26.63 14.22 16.16
N GLN A 684 -27.38 14.42 15.08
CA GLN A 684 -28.03 13.36 14.32
C GLN A 684 -27.04 12.64 13.41
N VAL A 685 -26.14 13.38 12.74
CA VAL A 685 -25.09 12.78 11.89
C VAL A 685 -23.90 12.25 12.67
N MET A 686 -23.72 12.65 13.95
CA MET A 686 -22.71 12.09 14.85
C MET A 686 -23.31 11.64 16.19
N PRO A 687 -24.03 10.51 16.22
CA PRO A 687 -24.72 10.04 17.41
C PRO A 687 -23.73 9.59 18.50
N GLN A 688 -24.13 9.79 19.75
CA GLN A 688 -23.37 9.40 20.94
C GLN A 688 -23.44 7.89 21.18
N LEU A 689 -22.36 7.31 21.71
CA LEU A 689 -22.32 5.88 22.04
C LEU A 689 -23.24 5.50 23.21
N SER A 690 -23.91 4.36 23.07
CA SER A 690 -24.63 3.67 24.15
C SER A 690 -23.67 3.17 25.24
N ARG A 691 -24.22 2.69 26.37
CA ARG A 691 -23.38 2.22 27.50
C ARG A 691 -22.51 1.02 27.14
N ASP A 692 -23.02 0.09 26.35
CA ASP A 692 -22.31 -1.14 25.98
C ASP A 692 -21.23 -0.85 24.93
N GLU A 693 -21.53 0.02 23.96
CA GLU A 693 -20.57 0.47 22.95
C GLU A 693 -19.39 1.22 23.58
N ARG A 694 -19.60 1.99 24.65
CA ARG A 694 -18.50 2.64 25.38
C ARG A 694 -17.51 1.65 26.00
N TRP A 695 -17.95 0.45 26.38
CA TRP A 695 -17.02 -0.56 26.90
C TRP A 695 -16.17 -1.17 25.79
N LEU A 696 -16.78 -1.47 24.64
CA LEU A 696 -16.06 -1.93 23.45
C LEU A 696 -15.06 -0.87 22.95
N ALA A 697 -15.51 0.39 22.83
CA ALA A 697 -14.67 1.51 22.44
C ALA A 697 -13.46 1.71 23.37
N ARG A 698 -13.57 1.41 24.68
CA ARG A 698 -12.41 1.42 25.60
C ARG A 698 -11.44 0.26 25.37
N ALA A 699 -11.95 -0.91 25.01
CA ALA A 699 -11.08 -2.04 24.64
C ALA A 699 -10.33 -1.75 23.33
N ASP A 700 -11.02 -1.17 22.35
CA ASP A 700 -10.41 -0.69 21.10
C ASP A 700 -9.37 0.41 21.37
N ALA A 701 -9.70 1.39 22.23
CA ALA A 701 -8.78 2.44 22.65
C ALA A 701 -7.49 1.88 23.26
N PHE A 702 -7.57 0.82 24.06
CA PHE A 702 -6.40 0.16 24.62
C PHE A 702 -5.51 -0.44 23.52
N ILE A 703 -6.09 -1.03 22.49
CA ILE A 703 -5.36 -1.65 21.39
C ILE A 703 -4.73 -0.60 20.48
N PHE A 704 -5.46 0.46 20.12
CA PHE A 704 -4.89 1.59 19.37
C PHE A 704 -3.76 2.28 20.16
N ALA A 705 -3.94 2.48 21.47
CA ALA A 705 -2.89 3.03 22.33
C ALA A 705 -1.69 2.10 22.42
N LEU A 706 -1.89 0.78 22.58
CA LEU A 706 -0.82 -0.20 22.60
C LEU A 706 -0.05 -0.20 21.28
N TYR A 707 -0.75 -0.19 20.15
CA TYR A 707 -0.14 -0.09 18.82
C TYR A 707 0.70 1.19 18.68
N HIS A 708 0.15 2.34 19.09
CA HIS A 708 0.87 3.62 19.07
C HIS A 708 2.14 3.58 19.95
N TRP A 709 2.03 3.08 21.18
CA TRP A 709 3.18 2.94 22.10
C TRP A 709 4.21 1.95 21.60
N LEU A 710 3.80 0.84 20.97
CA LEU A 710 4.72 -0.11 20.35
C LEU A 710 5.46 0.53 19.18
N ARG A 711 4.77 1.32 18.33
CA ARG A 711 5.39 2.03 17.21
C ARG A 711 6.40 3.08 17.69
N LEU A 712 6.03 3.92 18.66
CA LEU A 712 6.95 4.90 19.26
C LEU A 712 8.11 4.22 19.98
N GLY A 713 7.81 3.20 20.80
CA GLY A 713 8.79 2.41 21.51
C GLY A 713 9.80 1.77 20.55
N MET A 714 9.35 1.28 19.40
CA MET A 714 10.22 0.74 18.36
C MET A 714 11.22 1.77 17.87
N ALA A 715 10.76 2.95 17.46
CA ALA A 715 11.63 4.02 16.99
C ALA A 715 12.68 4.42 18.04
N TRP A 716 12.26 4.57 19.30
CA TRP A 716 13.17 4.89 20.40
C TRP A 716 14.14 3.76 20.73
N ILE A 717 13.73 2.49 20.63
CA ILE A 717 14.61 1.33 20.81
C ILE A 717 15.74 1.37 19.77
N PHE A 718 15.44 1.68 18.50
CA PHE A 718 16.47 1.84 17.47
C PHE A 718 17.40 3.01 17.75
N VAL A 719 16.86 4.19 18.05
CA VAL A 719 17.68 5.39 18.33
C VAL A 719 18.57 5.18 19.55
N ILE A 720 18.03 4.68 20.66
CA ILE A 720 18.78 4.40 21.89
C ILE A 720 19.79 3.28 21.65
N GLY A 721 19.40 2.21 20.94
CA GLY A 721 20.29 1.10 20.62
C GLY A 721 21.50 1.54 19.78
N ILE A 722 21.27 2.31 18.72
CA ILE A 722 22.33 2.89 17.89
C ILE A 722 23.20 3.82 18.74
N ALA A 723 22.61 4.77 19.47
CA ALA A 723 23.37 5.69 20.31
C ALA A 723 24.24 4.98 21.35
N LEU A 724 23.72 3.95 22.02
CA LEU A 724 24.46 3.17 23.02
C LEU A 724 25.60 2.36 22.40
N VAL A 725 25.37 1.67 21.28
CA VAL A 725 26.41 0.87 20.61
C VAL A 725 27.48 1.77 20.00
N SER A 726 27.09 2.83 19.30
CA SER A 726 28.03 3.79 18.70
C SER A 726 28.84 4.52 19.76
N GLY A 727 28.19 4.97 20.84
CA GLY A 727 28.86 5.62 21.97
C GLY A 727 29.85 4.67 22.64
N ARG A 728 29.46 3.41 22.89
CA ARG A 728 30.36 2.38 23.42
C ARG A 728 31.54 2.14 22.50
N ALA A 729 31.30 1.91 21.20
CA ALA A 729 32.35 1.63 20.22
C ALA A 729 33.38 2.76 20.16
N LEU A 730 32.91 4.02 20.19
CA LEU A 730 33.78 5.19 20.22
C LEU A 730 34.61 5.26 21.50
N VAL A 731 34.00 5.04 22.67
CA VAL A 731 34.71 5.07 23.96
C VAL A 731 35.74 3.94 24.05
N ILE A 732 35.34 2.70 23.73
CA ILE A 732 36.25 1.54 23.76
C ILE A 732 37.37 1.70 22.74
N GLY A 733 37.06 2.14 21.51
CA GLY A 733 38.05 2.39 20.48
C GLY A 733 39.06 3.48 20.86
N LEU A 734 38.59 4.58 21.45
CA LEU A 734 39.46 5.66 21.93
C LEU A 734 40.36 5.19 23.08
N LEU A 735 39.80 4.50 24.07
CA LEU A 735 40.57 3.95 25.19
C LEU A 735 41.61 2.93 24.70
N ALA A 736 41.22 2.03 23.80
CA ALA A 736 42.12 1.06 23.20
C ALA A 736 43.26 1.72 22.40
N LEU A 737 42.98 2.84 21.70
CA LEU A 737 44.01 3.62 21.02
C LEU A 737 44.95 4.33 22.00
N ILE A 738 44.42 4.89 23.09
CA ILE A 738 45.22 5.51 24.16
C ILE A 738 46.14 4.48 24.81
N GLU A 739 45.65 3.26 25.03
CA GLU A 739 46.45 2.16 25.57
C GLU A 739 47.60 1.81 24.64
N LYS A 740 47.34 1.69 23.33
CA LYS A 740 48.38 1.35 22.33
C LYS A 740 49.51 2.38 22.26
N LEU A 741 49.21 3.63 22.62
CA LEU A 741 50.20 4.71 22.69
C LEU A 741 51.00 4.71 24.00
N ARG A 742 50.67 3.88 25.00
CA ARG A 742 51.45 3.77 26.23
C ARG A 742 52.76 3.00 25.99
N PRO A 743 53.84 3.37 26.69
CA PRO A 743 55.08 2.58 26.68
C PRO A 743 54.82 1.15 27.16
N THR A 744 55.52 0.19 26.56
CA THR A 744 55.51 -1.20 27.04
C THR A 744 55.97 -1.24 28.50
N PRO A 745 55.37 -2.12 29.33
CA PRO A 745 55.82 -2.33 30.70
C PRO A 745 57.33 -2.63 30.73
N PRO A 746 58.08 -2.05 31.69
CA PRO A 746 59.50 -2.34 31.80
C PRO A 746 59.71 -3.81 32.14
N ASP A 747 60.59 -4.48 31.40
CA ASP A 747 61.01 -5.83 31.77
C ASP A 747 61.84 -5.77 33.05
N HIS A 748 61.58 -6.71 33.96
CA HIS A 748 62.31 -6.89 35.21
C HIS A 748 63.19 -8.14 35.08
N PRO A 749 64.39 -8.06 34.48
CA PRO A 749 65.23 -9.22 34.16
C PRO A 749 65.71 -10.00 35.39
N ASP A 750 65.66 -9.42 36.58
CA ASP A 750 66.00 -10.10 37.84
C ASP A 750 64.77 -10.65 38.59
N PHE A 751 63.55 -10.41 38.09
CA PHE A 751 62.30 -10.81 38.74
C PHE A 751 61.77 -12.13 38.16
N HIS A 752 62.28 -13.23 38.70
CA HIS A 752 61.91 -14.59 38.30
C HIS A 752 61.43 -15.45 39.46
N PRO A 753 60.30 -15.12 40.14
CA PRO A 753 59.75 -15.97 41.19
C PRO A 753 59.37 -17.36 40.65
N PRO A 754 59.49 -18.44 41.45
CA PRO A 754 59.01 -19.76 41.03
C PRO A 754 57.54 -19.74 40.64
N VAL A 755 57.15 -20.48 39.59
CA VAL A 755 55.78 -20.52 39.06
C VAL A 755 55.22 -21.94 39.09
N SER A 756 53.97 -22.07 39.53
CA SER A 756 53.18 -23.30 39.41
C SER A 756 52.12 -23.14 38.34
N VAL A 757 52.23 -23.91 37.25
CA VAL A 757 51.24 -23.98 36.16
C VAL A 757 50.19 -25.01 36.53
N LEU A 758 48.92 -24.64 36.53
CA LEU A 758 47.79 -25.50 36.87
C LEU A 758 46.98 -25.81 35.62
N ILE A 759 46.82 -27.09 35.31
CA ILE A 759 46.09 -27.57 34.13
C ILE A 759 44.97 -28.51 34.60
N PRO A 760 43.71 -28.06 34.63
CA PRO A 760 42.57 -28.93 34.91
C PRO A 760 42.15 -29.67 33.62
N ALA A 761 42.08 -31.01 33.67
CA ALA A 761 41.75 -31.85 32.51
C ALA A 761 40.53 -32.74 32.79
N TYR A 762 39.62 -32.84 31.81
CA TYR A 762 38.49 -33.77 31.84
C TYR A 762 38.03 -34.16 30.43
N ASN A 763 38.39 -35.37 30.00
CA ASN A 763 38.18 -35.91 28.66
C ASN A 763 38.78 -35.05 27.53
N GLU A 764 40.09 -34.88 27.53
CA GLU A 764 40.87 -34.00 26.63
C GLU A 764 41.94 -34.80 25.86
N GLU A 765 41.67 -36.06 25.50
CA GLU A 765 42.65 -36.97 24.88
C GLU A 765 43.28 -36.45 23.59
N ASP A 766 42.57 -35.60 22.84
CA ASP A 766 43.01 -35.05 21.56
C ASP A 766 44.07 -33.94 21.70
N VAL A 767 44.17 -33.27 22.85
CA VAL A 767 44.90 -32.00 23.00
C VAL A 767 45.79 -31.90 24.25
N ILE A 768 45.56 -32.74 25.27
CA ILE A 768 46.22 -32.61 26.57
C ILE A 768 47.75 -32.74 26.51
N VAL A 769 48.27 -33.60 25.63
CA VAL A 769 49.72 -33.82 25.48
C VAL A 769 50.39 -32.55 24.97
N GLU A 770 49.85 -31.96 23.90
CA GLU A 770 50.38 -30.74 23.29
C GLU A 770 50.38 -29.56 24.28
N THR A 771 49.30 -29.43 25.07
CA THR A 771 49.17 -28.40 26.11
C THR A 771 50.26 -28.52 27.19
N VAL A 772 50.51 -29.73 27.71
CA VAL A 772 51.54 -29.96 28.74
C VAL A 772 52.95 -29.77 28.16
N GLU A 773 53.19 -30.22 26.93
CA GLU A 773 54.46 -29.97 26.22
C GLU A 773 54.72 -28.48 26.03
N ALA A 774 53.71 -27.72 25.61
CA ALA A 774 53.80 -26.27 25.44
C ALA A 774 54.14 -25.56 26.76
N ALA A 775 53.51 -25.95 27.87
CA ALA A 775 53.82 -25.43 29.19
C ALA A 775 55.27 -25.74 29.62
N LEU A 776 55.77 -26.95 29.32
CA LEU A 776 57.14 -27.37 29.64
C LEU A 776 58.21 -26.74 28.74
N ALA A 777 57.84 -26.37 27.51
CA ALA A 777 58.68 -25.70 26.52
C ALA A 777 58.82 -24.19 26.77
N SER A 778 58.13 -23.64 27.78
CA SER A 778 58.27 -22.23 28.15
C SER A 778 59.73 -21.87 28.52
N SER A 779 60.15 -20.68 28.12
CA SER A 779 61.47 -20.11 28.41
C SER A 779 61.61 -19.62 29.86
N TYR A 780 60.55 -19.68 30.67
CA TYR A 780 60.55 -19.17 32.03
C TYR A 780 61.36 -20.07 32.99
N PRO A 781 62.31 -19.50 33.77
CA PRO A 781 63.09 -20.28 34.72
C PRO A 781 62.23 -20.73 35.92
N HIS A 782 62.50 -21.91 36.47
CA HIS A 782 61.87 -22.43 37.70
C HIS A 782 60.33 -22.60 37.65
N LEU A 783 59.81 -23.22 36.58
CA LEU A 783 58.40 -23.64 36.48
C LEU A 783 58.16 -25.09 36.93
N ARG A 784 56.98 -25.34 37.50
CA ARG A 784 56.41 -26.67 37.76
C ARG A 784 55.00 -26.74 37.19
N VAL A 785 54.63 -27.87 36.62
CA VAL A 785 53.30 -28.12 36.06
C VAL A 785 52.54 -29.07 36.97
N VAL A 786 51.33 -28.71 37.37
CA VAL A 786 50.39 -29.53 38.14
C VAL A 786 49.18 -29.78 37.25
N VAL A 787 49.01 -31.03 36.83
CA VAL A 787 47.88 -31.46 36.01
C VAL A 787 46.91 -32.24 36.89
N VAL A 788 45.64 -31.85 36.89
CA VAL A 788 44.58 -32.56 37.62
C VAL A 788 43.61 -33.16 36.62
N ASP A 789 43.62 -34.49 36.52
CA ASP A 789 42.62 -35.26 35.79
C ASP A 789 41.38 -35.46 36.70
N ASP A 790 40.28 -34.82 36.32
CA ASP A 790 39.00 -34.82 37.05
C ASP A 790 38.12 -36.02 36.67
N GLY A 791 38.71 -37.21 36.62
CA GLY A 791 38.00 -38.47 36.41
C GLY A 791 37.59 -38.67 34.95
N SER A 792 38.50 -38.44 34.01
CA SER A 792 38.27 -38.67 32.58
C SER A 792 37.89 -40.14 32.30
N ALA A 793 36.97 -40.32 31.37
CA ALA A 793 36.48 -41.60 30.87
C ALA A 793 37.13 -42.00 29.53
N ASP A 794 37.88 -41.09 28.90
CA ASP A 794 38.67 -41.31 27.69
C ASP A 794 40.15 -41.60 28.02
N ARG A 795 41.06 -41.54 27.04
CA ARG A 795 42.47 -41.86 27.23
C ARG A 795 43.30 -40.74 27.87
N THR A 796 42.68 -39.65 28.36
CA THR A 796 43.40 -38.51 28.96
C THR A 796 44.34 -38.93 30.09
N ALA A 797 43.86 -39.75 31.02
CA ALA A 797 44.65 -40.21 32.17
C ALA A 797 45.84 -41.10 31.74
N GLU A 798 45.61 -42.00 30.79
CA GLU A 798 46.64 -42.87 30.19
C GLU A 798 47.74 -42.03 29.52
N LEU A 799 47.34 -41.08 28.66
CA LEU A 799 48.26 -40.22 27.93
C LEU A 799 49.12 -39.35 28.85
N LEU A 800 48.54 -38.82 29.93
CA LEU A 800 49.27 -38.04 30.93
C LEU A 800 50.38 -38.85 31.61
N GLU A 801 50.06 -40.06 32.06
CA GLU A 801 51.02 -40.94 32.74
C GLU A 801 52.11 -41.43 31.77
N ASP A 802 51.74 -41.83 30.55
CA ASP A 802 52.67 -42.34 29.54
C ASP A 802 53.71 -41.29 29.12
N HIS A 803 53.29 -40.03 28.93
CA HIS A 803 54.18 -38.97 28.44
C HIS A 803 54.91 -38.24 29.57
N PHE A 804 54.28 -38.06 30.74
CA PHE A 804 54.78 -37.15 31.78
C PHE A 804 54.95 -37.77 33.17
N GLY A 805 54.50 -39.00 33.43
CA GLY A 805 54.57 -39.63 34.76
C GLY A 805 55.99 -39.75 35.34
N ARG A 806 57.03 -39.69 34.48
CA ARG A 806 58.45 -39.71 34.87
C ARG A 806 59.12 -38.33 34.90
N ASN A 807 58.42 -37.27 34.53
CA ASN A 807 58.99 -35.93 34.42
C ASN A 807 58.96 -35.22 35.78
N PRO A 808 60.12 -34.87 36.39
CA PRO A 808 60.17 -34.28 37.73
C PRO A 808 59.59 -32.86 37.80
N ARG A 809 59.33 -32.21 36.65
CA ARG A 809 58.66 -30.91 36.57
C ARG A 809 57.12 -31.02 36.52
N VAL A 810 56.57 -32.22 36.32
CA VAL A 810 55.13 -32.46 36.17
C VAL A 810 54.60 -33.25 37.36
N ARG A 811 53.51 -32.79 37.95
CA ARG A 811 52.76 -33.47 39.00
C ARG A 811 51.36 -33.79 38.50
N ILE A 812 51.10 -35.07 38.26
CA ILE A 812 49.78 -35.57 37.85
C ILE A 812 48.98 -35.97 39.10
N ILE A 813 47.70 -35.60 39.13
CA ILE A 813 46.75 -35.90 40.20
C ILE A 813 45.46 -36.39 39.58
N HIS A 814 45.00 -37.58 39.99
CA HIS A 814 43.70 -38.11 39.61
C HIS A 814 42.68 -37.90 40.73
N GLN A 815 41.48 -37.44 40.39
CA GLN A 815 40.37 -37.31 41.32
C GLN A 815 39.04 -37.75 40.66
N PRO A 816 38.02 -38.15 41.43
CA PRO A 816 36.68 -38.32 40.88
C PRO A 816 36.15 -37.00 40.31
N ASN A 817 35.33 -37.06 39.24
CA ASN A 817 34.76 -35.88 38.59
C ASN A 817 33.98 -35.00 39.57
N ARG A 818 34.49 -33.80 39.81
CA ARG A 818 33.92 -32.81 40.74
C ARG A 818 33.86 -31.40 40.15
N GLY A 819 34.22 -31.21 38.89
CA GLY A 819 34.09 -29.94 38.18
C GLY A 819 35.37 -29.08 38.13
N LYS A 820 35.40 -28.16 37.15
CA LYS A 820 36.25 -26.96 36.97
C LYS A 820 36.95 -26.50 38.25
N PRO A 821 36.17 -25.83 39.10
CA PRO A 821 36.70 -25.21 40.29
C PRO A 821 37.30 -26.21 41.30
N ALA A 822 36.81 -27.46 41.36
CA ALA A 822 37.34 -28.47 42.27
C ALA A 822 38.72 -28.96 41.82
N ALA A 823 38.91 -29.22 40.53
CA ALA A 823 40.20 -29.58 39.95
C ALA A 823 41.23 -28.46 40.13
N LEU A 824 40.85 -27.21 39.82
CA LEU A 824 41.71 -26.04 40.04
C LEU A 824 42.06 -25.81 41.51
N SER A 825 41.10 -25.99 42.42
CA SER A 825 41.35 -25.88 43.86
C SER A 825 42.29 -26.97 44.36
N ARG A 826 42.17 -28.19 43.82
CA ARG A 826 43.10 -29.29 44.13
C ARG A 826 44.50 -28.98 43.62
N ALA A 827 44.61 -28.49 42.38
CA ALA A 827 45.89 -28.05 41.80
C ALA A 827 46.54 -26.93 42.64
N LEU A 828 45.76 -25.93 43.04
CA LEU A 828 46.22 -24.82 43.89
C LEU A 828 46.70 -25.28 45.28
N SER A 829 46.12 -26.34 45.84
CA SER A 829 46.55 -26.91 47.13
C SER A 829 47.93 -27.56 47.08
N GLU A 830 48.38 -27.93 45.89
CA GLU A 830 49.67 -28.58 45.62
C GLU A 830 50.69 -27.59 45.02
N ALA A 831 50.24 -26.40 44.63
CA ALA A 831 51.09 -25.32 44.17
C ALA A 831 51.98 -24.81 45.31
N THR A 832 53.30 -24.89 45.12
CA THR A 832 54.32 -24.44 46.10
C THR A 832 54.80 -23.01 45.83
N SER A 833 54.27 -22.37 44.79
CA SER A 833 54.70 -21.06 44.31
C SER A 833 53.74 -19.94 44.73
N ASP A 834 54.26 -18.73 44.93
CA ASP A 834 53.45 -17.54 45.20
C ASP A 834 52.69 -17.05 43.95
N ILE A 835 53.23 -17.33 42.76
CA ILE A 835 52.62 -17.06 41.46
C ILE A 835 52.16 -18.36 40.82
N VAL A 836 50.92 -18.34 40.37
CA VAL A 836 50.21 -19.47 39.80
C VAL A 836 49.74 -19.10 38.40
N VAL A 837 50.02 -19.93 37.42
CA VAL A 837 49.54 -19.75 36.04
C VAL A 837 48.47 -20.79 35.77
N THR A 838 47.31 -20.41 35.28
CA THR A 838 46.28 -21.35 34.83
C THR A 838 46.32 -21.46 33.32
N ILE A 839 46.31 -22.70 32.81
CA ILE A 839 46.24 -23.02 31.38
C ILE A 839 45.14 -24.08 31.22
N ASP A 840 44.20 -23.84 30.31
CA ASP A 840 43.17 -24.82 29.98
C ASP A 840 43.79 -25.99 29.20
N ALA A 841 43.24 -27.20 29.37
CA ALA A 841 43.78 -28.43 28.80
C ALA A 841 43.87 -28.47 27.25
N ASP A 842 43.26 -27.50 26.56
CA ASP A 842 43.20 -27.33 25.11
C ASP A 842 44.00 -26.12 24.60
N THR A 843 44.90 -25.56 25.42
CA THR A 843 45.60 -24.30 25.13
C THR A 843 47.12 -24.48 25.00
N VAL A 844 47.64 -24.07 23.85
CA VAL A 844 49.08 -24.05 23.53
C VAL A 844 49.60 -22.62 23.68
N ILE A 845 50.51 -22.40 24.63
CA ILE A 845 51.09 -21.07 24.89
C ILE A 845 52.37 -20.81 24.08
N GLU A 846 52.65 -19.55 23.76
CA GLU A 846 53.96 -19.18 23.20
C GLU A 846 55.08 -19.38 24.24
N PRO A 847 56.33 -19.69 23.81
CA PRO A 847 57.42 -20.01 24.73
C PRO A 847 57.69 -18.94 25.80
N ASP A 848 57.53 -17.65 25.46
CA ASP A 848 57.76 -16.51 26.35
C ASP A 848 56.49 -15.99 27.04
N ALA A 849 55.33 -16.62 26.83
CA ALA A 849 54.05 -16.15 27.37
C ALA A 849 54.03 -16.07 28.90
N ILE A 850 54.58 -17.07 29.59
CA ILE A 850 54.67 -17.07 31.06
C ILE A 850 55.56 -15.91 31.55
N ALA A 851 56.68 -15.64 30.89
CA ALA A 851 57.56 -14.54 31.26
C ALA A 851 56.85 -13.18 31.16
N LYS A 852 56.11 -12.97 30.07
CA LYS A 852 55.31 -11.77 29.83
C LYS A 852 54.17 -11.61 30.83
N LEU A 853 53.55 -12.69 31.30
CA LEU A 853 52.56 -12.62 32.38
C LEU A 853 53.21 -12.28 33.73
N VAL A 854 54.34 -12.91 34.06
CA VAL A 854 54.91 -12.82 35.42
C VAL A 854 55.60 -11.48 35.68
N ARG A 855 56.14 -10.78 34.66
CA ARG A 855 56.83 -9.48 34.84
C ARG A 855 56.02 -8.45 35.63
N HIS A 856 54.69 -8.48 35.52
CA HIS A 856 53.79 -7.54 36.17
C HIS A 856 53.64 -7.73 37.69
N PHE A 857 53.98 -8.92 38.21
CA PHE A 857 53.87 -9.20 39.65
C PHE A 857 54.97 -8.54 40.49
N ALA A 858 55.95 -7.90 39.84
CA ALA A 858 56.89 -6.99 40.49
C ALA A 858 56.16 -5.83 41.20
N ASP A 859 54.99 -5.43 40.69
CA ASP A 859 54.04 -4.58 41.44
C ASP A 859 53.24 -5.44 42.43
N PRO A 860 53.42 -5.25 43.75
CA PRO A 860 52.71 -6.04 44.75
C PRO A 860 51.20 -5.80 44.73
N SER A 861 50.69 -4.71 44.14
CA SER A 861 49.26 -4.41 44.03
C SER A 861 48.54 -5.17 42.91
N VAL A 862 49.29 -5.86 42.05
CA VAL A 862 48.75 -6.71 40.98
C VAL A 862 48.46 -8.10 41.54
N ALA A 863 47.21 -8.54 41.37
CA ALA A 863 46.76 -9.87 41.78
C ALA A 863 46.60 -10.85 40.62
N ALA A 864 46.33 -10.35 39.42
CA ALA A 864 46.12 -11.19 38.24
C ALA A 864 46.53 -10.47 36.96
N VAL A 865 46.97 -11.25 35.97
CA VAL A 865 47.31 -10.78 34.63
C VAL A 865 46.65 -11.71 33.62
N ALA A 866 45.84 -11.14 32.73
CA ALA A 866 45.21 -11.85 31.63
C ALA A 866 46.13 -11.82 30.40
N GLY A 867 46.33 -12.98 29.76
CA GLY A 867 46.98 -13.06 28.46
C GLY A 867 46.02 -12.91 27.29
N ASN A 868 46.60 -12.82 26.09
CA ASN A 868 45.91 -12.72 24.81
C ASN A 868 45.57 -14.13 24.29
N VAL A 869 44.27 -14.44 24.26
CA VAL A 869 43.78 -15.75 23.77
C VAL A 869 43.49 -15.64 22.28
N LYS A 870 44.08 -16.53 21.47
CA LYS A 870 43.83 -16.65 20.03
C LYS A 870 43.24 -18.02 19.68
N VAL A 871 42.44 -18.10 18.63
CA VAL A 871 41.91 -19.38 18.13
C VAL A 871 42.96 -20.05 17.24
N GLY A 872 43.33 -21.31 17.54
CA GLY A 872 44.30 -22.09 16.76
C GLY A 872 43.72 -22.77 15.51
N ASN A 873 42.54 -23.39 15.62
CA ASN A 873 41.92 -24.18 14.54
C ASN A 873 40.98 -23.38 13.63
N ARG A 874 41.53 -22.45 12.84
CA ARG A 874 40.76 -21.55 11.95
C ARG A 874 40.31 -22.18 10.62
N THR A 875 39.96 -23.47 10.64
CA THR A 875 39.67 -24.29 9.45
C THR A 875 38.24 -24.13 8.91
N ARG A 876 37.28 -23.71 9.74
CA ARG A 876 35.85 -23.60 9.39
C ARG A 876 35.31 -22.19 9.59
N TRP A 877 34.16 -21.88 8.98
CA TRP A 877 33.48 -20.58 9.16
C TRP A 877 33.17 -20.27 10.63
N LEU A 878 32.70 -21.26 11.41
CA LEU A 878 32.41 -21.11 12.83
C LEU A 878 33.65 -20.72 13.64
N THR A 879 34.78 -21.40 13.43
CA THR A 879 36.03 -21.12 14.16
C THR A 879 36.64 -19.79 13.74
N ARG A 880 36.47 -19.39 12.46
CA ARG A 880 36.84 -18.04 11.97
C ARG A 880 35.98 -16.93 12.55
N TRP A 881 34.66 -17.13 12.70
CA TRP A 881 33.78 -16.16 13.38
C TRP A 881 34.09 -16.02 14.87
N GLN A 882 34.46 -17.12 15.54
CA GLN A 882 34.93 -17.06 16.91
C GLN A 882 36.28 -16.33 17.04
N ALA A 883 37.21 -16.55 16.09
CA ALA A 883 38.46 -15.78 16.03
C ALA A 883 38.19 -14.28 15.85
N LEU A 884 37.27 -13.93 14.95
CA LEU A 884 36.81 -12.55 14.73
C LEU A 884 36.23 -11.93 16.03
N GLU A 885 35.41 -12.67 16.77
CA GLU A 885 34.87 -12.24 18.07
C GLU A 885 35.96 -12.02 19.12
N TYR A 886 36.97 -12.89 19.19
CA TYR A 886 38.06 -12.74 20.16
C TYR A 886 38.82 -11.44 19.94
N VAL A 887 39.13 -11.10 18.70
CA VAL A 887 39.79 -9.84 18.33
C VAL A 887 38.89 -8.64 18.65
N THR A 888 37.64 -8.67 18.20
CA THR A 888 36.74 -7.50 18.20
C THR A 888 36.05 -7.22 19.52
N SER A 889 35.78 -8.25 20.33
CA SER A 889 35.05 -8.12 21.61
C SER A 889 35.88 -8.50 22.82
N GLN A 890 36.74 -9.52 22.77
CA GLN A 890 37.51 -9.90 23.97
C GLN A 890 38.77 -9.06 24.13
N ASN A 891 39.64 -9.01 23.12
CA ASN A 891 40.94 -8.37 23.20
C ASN A 891 40.81 -6.85 23.22
N LEU A 892 39.98 -6.29 22.33
CA LEU A 892 39.72 -4.86 22.29
C LEU A 892 39.14 -4.34 23.62
N GLU A 893 38.18 -5.06 24.21
CA GLU A 893 37.60 -4.66 25.50
C GLU A 893 38.58 -4.80 26.65
N LYS A 894 39.37 -5.88 26.72
CA LYS A 894 40.41 -6.05 27.76
C LYS A 894 41.45 -4.94 27.70
N ARG A 895 41.89 -4.57 26.48
CA ARG A 895 42.80 -3.44 26.26
C ARG A 895 42.23 -2.13 26.82
N ALA A 896 40.99 -1.80 26.47
CA ALA A 896 40.34 -0.60 26.98
C ALA A 896 40.12 -0.66 28.50
N PHE A 897 39.78 -1.83 29.04
CA PHE A 897 39.46 -2.03 30.46
C PHE A 897 40.69 -2.11 31.36
N ASP A 898 41.85 -2.48 30.83
CA ASP A 898 43.13 -2.42 31.53
C ASP A 898 43.42 -0.99 32.01
N LEU A 899 43.25 0.02 31.13
CA LEU A 899 43.45 1.43 31.46
C LEU A 899 42.61 1.90 32.64
N LEU A 900 41.39 1.38 32.76
CA LEU A 900 40.43 1.73 33.80
C LEU A 900 40.46 0.76 34.97
N ASN A 901 41.34 -0.25 34.93
CA ASN A 901 41.41 -1.35 35.88
C ASN A 901 40.02 -1.97 36.11
N CYS A 902 39.30 -2.31 35.04
CA CYS A 902 37.93 -2.83 35.10
C CYS A 902 37.72 -4.11 34.30
N ILE A 903 38.78 -4.91 34.14
CA ILE A 903 38.70 -6.26 33.57
C ILE A 903 37.75 -7.11 34.43
N THR A 904 36.77 -7.74 33.78
CA THR A 904 35.71 -8.54 34.43
C THR A 904 35.92 -10.04 34.28
N VAL A 905 36.79 -10.46 33.36
CA VAL A 905 37.15 -11.87 33.13
C VAL A 905 38.64 -11.97 32.82
N VAL A 906 39.37 -12.69 33.65
CA VAL A 906 40.72 -13.17 33.37
C VAL A 906 40.60 -14.62 32.91
N PRO A 907 40.88 -14.95 31.63
CA PRO A 907 40.55 -16.25 31.05
C PRO A 907 41.38 -17.39 31.64
N GLY A 908 40.78 -18.55 31.84
CA GLY A 908 41.48 -19.76 32.31
C GLY A 908 42.55 -20.29 31.35
N ALA A 909 42.44 -19.99 30.05
CA ALA A 909 43.32 -20.48 28.99
C ALA A 909 44.78 -19.98 29.08
N VAL A 910 44.99 -18.71 29.46
CA VAL A 910 46.32 -18.13 29.64
C VAL A 910 46.25 -16.97 30.62
N SER A 911 46.49 -17.25 31.89
CA SER A 911 46.50 -16.21 32.93
C SER A 911 47.39 -16.55 34.11
N ALA A 912 47.91 -15.50 34.75
CA ALA A 912 48.72 -15.60 35.95
C ALA A 912 48.03 -14.92 37.13
N TRP A 913 48.24 -15.46 38.32
CA TRP A 913 47.56 -15.08 39.54
C TRP A 913 48.50 -15.12 40.74
N ARG A 914 48.29 -14.23 41.70
CA ARG A 914 48.91 -14.31 43.02
C ARG A 914 48.13 -15.30 43.88
N ALA A 915 48.80 -16.34 44.40
CA ALA A 915 48.15 -17.40 45.18
C ALA A 915 47.36 -16.85 46.38
N ASP A 916 47.91 -15.84 47.07
CA ASP A 916 47.27 -15.21 48.22
C ASP A 916 46.03 -14.38 47.85
N ALA A 917 46.01 -13.78 46.65
CA ALA A 917 44.81 -13.10 46.15
C ALA A 917 43.68 -14.11 45.90
N ILE A 918 44.00 -15.28 45.31
CA ILE A 918 43.04 -16.36 45.11
C ILE A 918 42.48 -16.83 46.47
N ARG A 919 43.36 -17.12 47.42
CA ARG A 919 42.99 -17.63 48.76
C ARG A 919 42.14 -16.62 49.54
N SER A 920 42.52 -15.34 49.53
CA SER A 920 41.80 -14.28 50.25
C SER A 920 40.41 -13.98 49.67
N CYS A 921 40.19 -14.29 48.38
CA CYS A 921 38.91 -14.07 47.69
C CYS A 921 37.99 -15.32 47.68
N GLY A 922 38.35 -16.37 48.44
CA GLY A 922 37.52 -17.58 48.59
C GLY A 922 37.84 -18.72 47.63
N GLY A 923 38.93 -18.64 46.88
CA GLY A 923 39.38 -19.68 45.95
C GLY A 923 38.56 -19.78 44.66
N PHE A 924 38.77 -20.86 43.91
CA PHE A 924 37.95 -21.17 42.73
C PHE A 924 36.58 -21.68 43.19
N SER A 925 35.59 -20.78 43.17
CA SER A 925 34.24 -21.01 43.68
C SER A 925 33.43 -21.93 42.76
N ALA A 926 32.75 -22.93 43.35
CA ALA A 926 31.77 -23.78 42.66
C ALA A 926 30.35 -23.20 42.67
N ASP A 927 30.16 -21.96 43.16
CA ASP A 927 28.85 -21.30 43.15
C ASP A 927 28.41 -20.91 41.72
N THR A 928 29.36 -20.78 40.79
CA THR A 928 29.19 -20.41 39.38
C THR A 928 29.86 -21.43 38.46
N VAL A 929 29.39 -21.54 37.22
CA VAL A 929 30.02 -22.42 36.20
C VAL A 929 31.18 -21.78 35.44
N ALA A 930 31.35 -20.46 35.61
CA ALA A 930 32.48 -19.66 35.15
C ALA A 930 33.22 -19.15 36.40
N GLU A 931 34.10 -19.99 36.93
CA GLU A 931 34.88 -19.74 38.13
C GLU A 931 35.86 -18.58 37.97
N ASP A 932 36.37 -18.39 36.75
CA ASP A 932 37.30 -17.34 36.36
C ASP A 932 36.67 -15.94 36.47
N THR A 933 35.45 -15.79 35.98
CA THR A 933 34.66 -14.56 36.02
C THR A 933 34.27 -14.21 37.45
N ASP A 934 33.83 -15.19 38.24
CA ASP A 934 33.49 -14.99 39.66
C ASP A 934 34.71 -14.53 40.47
N LEU A 935 35.85 -15.22 40.30
CA LEU A 935 37.10 -14.88 40.97
C LEU A 935 37.64 -13.51 40.54
N THR A 936 37.55 -13.17 39.25
CA THR A 936 37.97 -11.86 38.74
C THR A 936 37.19 -10.72 39.41
N ILE A 937 35.86 -10.85 39.49
CA ILE A 937 35.01 -9.85 40.16
C ILE A 937 35.31 -9.79 41.66
N ALA A 938 35.53 -10.94 42.32
CA ALA A 938 35.86 -11.00 43.74
C ALA A 938 37.19 -10.30 44.05
N ILE A 939 38.23 -10.54 43.25
CA ILE A 939 39.55 -9.91 43.39
C ILE A 939 39.46 -8.39 43.17
N ARG A 940 38.73 -7.92 42.14
CA ARG A 940 38.50 -6.49 41.94
C ARG A 940 37.72 -5.86 43.08
N ARG A 941 36.71 -6.57 43.60
CA ARG A 941 35.90 -6.13 44.75
C ARG A 941 36.73 -6.00 46.03
N ALA A 942 37.79 -6.79 46.17
CA ALA A 942 38.77 -6.71 47.25
C ALA A 942 39.82 -5.59 47.07
N GLY A 943 39.80 -4.87 45.95
CA GLY A 943 40.64 -3.69 45.68
C GLY A 943 41.93 -3.96 44.90
N TRP A 944 42.24 -5.22 44.60
CA TRP A 944 43.44 -5.62 43.85
C TRP A 944 43.41 -5.22 42.38
N ARG A 945 44.56 -4.87 41.79
CA ARG A 945 44.65 -4.58 40.35
C ARG A 945 44.70 -5.86 39.52
N ILE A 946 44.06 -5.80 38.36
CA ILE A 946 44.10 -6.85 37.34
C ILE A 946 44.53 -6.19 36.04
N LEU A 947 45.55 -6.77 35.41
CA LEU A 947 46.14 -6.22 34.19
C LEU A 947 45.93 -7.15 32.98
N TYR A 948 46.14 -6.62 31.78
CA TYR A 948 46.16 -7.37 30.53
C TYR A 948 47.53 -7.23 29.85
N ASP A 949 48.09 -8.34 29.37
CA ASP A 949 49.32 -8.34 28.55
C ASP A 949 49.01 -8.87 27.15
N GLU A 950 49.10 -8.00 26.14
CA GLU A 950 48.80 -8.34 24.74
C GLU A 950 49.81 -9.31 24.12
N GLU A 951 51.03 -9.38 24.67
CA GLU A 951 52.14 -10.15 24.12
C GLU A 951 52.15 -11.59 24.67
N ALA A 952 51.47 -11.85 25.78
CA ALA A 952 51.34 -13.17 26.37
C ALA A 952 50.28 -14.01 25.63
N ILE A 953 50.66 -14.65 24.52
CA ILE A 953 49.73 -15.31 23.61
C ILE A 953 49.52 -16.79 23.97
N GLY A 954 48.26 -17.23 23.97
CA GLY A 954 47.86 -18.63 24.03
C GLY A 954 46.85 -19.00 22.94
N PHE A 955 47.07 -20.10 22.25
CA PHE A 955 46.22 -20.63 21.19
C PHE A 955 45.30 -21.73 21.73
N THR A 956 43.98 -21.49 21.71
CA THR A 956 42.95 -22.44 22.16
C THR A 956 42.17 -23.04 20.98
N GLN A 957 41.55 -24.19 21.19
CA GLN A 957 40.69 -24.86 20.22
C GLN A 957 39.25 -24.32 20.28
N ALA A 958 38.76 -23.77 19.17
CA ALA A 958 37.38 -23.35 19.02
C ALA A 958 36.47 -24.51 18.58
N PRO A 959 35.20 -24.58 19.02
CA PRO A 959 34.26 -25.59 18.57
C PRO A 959 34.02 -25.57 17.05
N GLU A 960 34.12 -26.74 16.40
CA GLU A 960 33.91 -26.87 14.94
C GLU A 960 32.43 -27.00 14.54
N SER A 961 31.52 -27.28 15.48
CA SER A 961 30.09 -27.47 15.23
C SER A 961 29.22 -26.47 16.00
N ALA A 962 28.04 -26.15 15.46
CA ALA A 962 27.12 -25.20 16.09
C ALA A 962 26.62 -25.70 17.45
N GLU A 963 26.42 -27.01 17.62
CA GLU A 963 26.00 -27.59 18.90
C GLU A 963 27.08 -27.43 19.98
N ALA A 964 28.33 -27.74 19.64
CA ALA A 964 29.45 -27.59 20.55
C ALA A 964 29.69 -26.11 20.91
N LEU A 965 29.55 -25.20 19.93
CA LEU A 965 29.61 -23.76 20.17
C LEU A 965 28.49 -23.29 21.11
N VAL A 966 27.24 -23.68 20.86
CA VAL A 966 26.11 -23.31 21.73
C VAL A 966 26.31 -23.82 23.16
N ARG A 967 26.87 -25.02 23.34
CA ARG A 967 27.18 -25.60 24.65
C ARG A 967 28.26 -24.81 25.39
N GLN A 968 29.34 -24.46 24.70
CA GLN A 968 30.42 -23.62 25.24
C GLN A 968 29.88 -22.25 25.65
N ARG A 969 29.18 -21.57 24.74
CA ARG A 969 28.67 -20.22 24.96
C ARG A 969 27.56 -20.16 25.99
N PHE A 970 26.71 -21.18 26.07
CA PHE A 970 25.74 -21.32 27.15
C PHE A 970 26.42 -21.32 28.52
N ARG A 971 27.50 -22.08 28.70
CA ARG A 971 28.26 -22.08 29.96
C ARG A 971 28.80 -20.70 30.29
N TRP A 972 29.41 -20.01 29.32
CA TRP A 972 29.99 -18.69 29.54
C TRP A 972 28.91 -17.66 29.88
N THR A 973 27.86 -17.56 29.08
CA THR A 973 26.75 -16.63 29.33
C THR A 973 26.03 -16.92 30.63
N PHE A 974 25.77 -18.19 30.96
CA PHE A 974 25.12 -18.59 32.21
C PHE A 974 26.03 -18.32 33.42
N GLY A 975 27.33 -18.63 33.31
CA GLY A 975 28.32 -18.37 34.35
C GLY A 975 28.49 -16.87 34.63
N THR A 976 28.56 -16.04 33.58
CA THR A 976 28.57 -14.58 33.70
C THR A 976 27.31 -14.07 34.38
N LEU A 977 26.13 -14.60 34.02
CA LEU A 977 24.87 -14.25 34.67
C LEU A 977 24.87 -14.62 36.16
N GLN A 978 25.41 -15.80 36.53
CA GLN A 978 25.57 -16.22 37.92
C GLN A 978 26.54 -15.31 38.68
N ALA A 979 27.68 -14.96 38.10
CA ALA A 979 28.70 -14.11 38.72
C ALA A 979 28.18 -12.68 38.95
N VAL A 980 27.55 -12.07 37.94
CA VAL A 980 26.91 -10.75 38.07
C VAL A 980 25.81 -10.79 39.14
N TRP A 981 25.01 -11.87 39.19
CA TRP A 981 23.97 -12.01 40.22
C TRP A 981 24.54 -12.19 41.63
N LYS A 982 25.60 -12.98 41.78
CA LYS A 982 26.31 -13.19 43.05
C LYS A 982 26.86 -11.87 43.59
N HIS A 983 27.40 -11.02 42.70
CA HIS A 983 27.99 -9.72 43.04
C HIS A 983 27.08 -8.51 42.77
N ARG A 984 25.76 -8.71 42.65
CA ARG A 984 24.79 -7.65 42.27
C ARG A 984 24.77 -6.45 43.21
N ASP A 985 25.21 -6.62 44.46
CA ASP A 985 25.32 -5.55 45.44
C ASP A 985 26.52 -4.61 45.18
N THR A 986 27.34 -4.89 44.17
CA THR A 986 28.41 -4.02 43.66
C THR A 986 27.94 -3.07 42.56
N LEU A 987 26.88 -3.46 41.83
CA LEU A 987 26.37 -2.72 40.67
C LEU A 987 25.92 -1.30 41.09
N GLY A 988 26.48 -0.27 40.45
CA GLY A 988 26.14 1.13 40.67
C GLY A 988 26.60 1.73 42.01
N ARG A 989 27.61 1.14 42.69
CA ARG A 989 28.11 1.64 43.99
C ARG A 989 29.50 2.25 43.89
N TRP A 990 29.65 3.48 44.43
CA TRP A 990 30.86 4.30 44.22
C TRP A 990 32.06 3.77 44.97
N ARG A 991 31.81 3.09 46.10
CA ARG A 991 32.84 2.46 46.93
C ARG A 991 33.69 1.41 46.19
N TYR A 992 33.20 0.88 45.08
CA TYR A 992 33.90 -0.13 44.27
C TYR A 992 34.51 0.44 42.99
N GLY A 993 34.56 1.78 42.85
CA GLY A 993 35.21 2.46 41.73
C GLY A 993 34.69 2.02 40.35
N THR A 994 35.62 1.78 39.43
CA THR A 994 35.34 1.41 38.03
C THR A 994 34.64 0.05 37.90
N LEU A 995 34.82 -0.87 38.86
CA LEU A 995 34.08 -2.14 38.88
C LEU A 995 32.57 -1.91 38.98
N GLY A 996 32.15 -1.04 39.90
CA GLY A 996 30.73 -0.78 40.19
C GLY A 996 30.02 0.07 39.13
N PHE A 997 30.71 1.05 38.54
CA PHE A 997 30.10 2.03 37.63
C PHE A 997 30.43 1.87 36.14
N ILE A 998 31.48 1.12 35.79
CA ILE A 998 31.88 0.92 34.39
C ILE A 998 31.73 -0.55 34.03
N ALA A 999 32.41 -1.44 34.75
CA ALA A 999 32.53 -2.84 34.39
C ALA A 999 31.20 -3.61 34.48
N LEU A 1000 30.58 -3.66 35.67
CA LEU A 1000 29.32 -4.39 35.87
C LEU A 1000 28.15 -3.79 35.08
N PRO A 1001 27.98 -2.44 34.99
CA PRO A 1001 26.99 -1.85 34.09
C PRO A 1001 27.24 -2.19 32.63
N ASN A 1002 28.49 -2.21 32.15
CA ASN A 1002 28.79 -2.64 30.78
C ASN A 1002 28.39 -4.09 30.51
N VAL A 1003 28.72 -5.02 31.42
CA VAL A 1003 28.32 -6.44 31.30
C VAL A 1003 26.80 -6.55 31.29
N PHE A 1004 26.11 -5.89 32.23
CA PHE A 1004 24.66 -5.93 32.31
C PHE A 1004 23.99 -5.35 31.06
N LEU A 1005 24.41 -4.16 30.61
CA LEU A 1005 23.77 -3.45 29.51
C LEU A 1005 24.09 -4.07 28.15
N PHE A 1006 25.37 -4.31 27.85
CA PHE A 1006 25.82 -4.67 26.50
C PHE A 1006 25.94 -6.18 26.26
N GLN A 1007 26.20 -6.98 27.31
CA GLN A 1007 26.31 -8.44 27.16
C GLN A 1007 25.02 -9.18 27.52
N LEU A 1008 24.14 -8.59 28.34
CA LEU A 1008 22.88 -9.22 28.76
C LEU A 1008 21.64 -8.51 28.21
N LEU A 1009 21.44 -7.20 28.45
CA LEU A 1009 20.19 -6.52 28.14
C LEU A 1009 20.00 -6.24 26.64
N LEU A 1010 20.96 -5.58 25.99
CA LEU A 1010 20.84 -5.18 24.59
C LEU A 1010 20.71 -6.37 23.61
N PRO A 1011 21.45 -7.49 23.79
CA PRO A 1011 21.28 -8.66 22.95
C PRO A 1011 19.90 -9.33 23.07
N LEU A 1012 19.14 -9.11 24.17
CA LEU A 1012 17.76 -9.63 24.30
C LEU A 1012 16.76 -8.89 23.42
N VAL A 1013 17.01 -7.61 23.13
CA VAL A 1013 16.14 -6.79 22.29
C VAL A 1013 16.43 -7.02 20.80
N SER A 1014 17.66 -7.42 20.47
CA SER A 1014 18.14 -7.56 19.08
C SER A 1014 17.32 -8.54 18.21
N PRO A 1015 16.86 -9.73 18.67
CA PRO A 1015 16.03 -10.62 17.86
C PRO A 1015 14.70 -9.99 17.45
N VAL A 1016 14.10 -9.19 18.34
CA VAL A 1016 12.84 -8.50 18.06
C VAL A 1016 13.04 -7.45 16.97
N ILE A 1017 14.13 -6.70 17.07
CA ILE A 1017 14.55 -5.73 16.03
C ILE A 1017 14.76 -6.42 14.67
N ASP A 1018 15.51 -7.53 14.64
CA ASP A 1018 15.81 -8.25 13.40
C ASP A 1018 14.52 -8.80 12.75
N LEU A 1019 13.61 -9.38 13.55
CA LEU A 1019 12.33 -9.90 13.05
C LEU A 1019 11.41 -8.81 12.51
N LEU A 1020 11.36 -7.66 13.17
CA LEU A 1020 10.53 -6.53 12.73
C LEU A 1020 11.08 -5.90 11.45
N PHE A 1021 12.41 -5.77 11.34
CA PHE A 1021 13.06 -5.31 10.12
C PHE A 1021 12.82 -6.25 8.94
N LEU A 1022 13.01 -7.56 9.13
CA LEU A 1022 12.77 -8.55 8.06
C LEU A 1022 11.27 -8.65 7.72
N GLY A 1023 10.41 -8.58 8.73
CA GLY A 1023 8.96 -8.60 8.56
C GLY A 1023 8.45 -7.38 7.79
N SER A 1024 8.93 -6.17 8.12
CA SER A 1024 8.55 -4.95 7.39
C SER A 1024 9.02 -5.00 5.93
N LEU A 1025 10.26 -5.46 5.69
CA LEU A 1025 10.80 -5.61 4.33
C LEU A 1025 10.02 -6.66 3.51
N LEU A 1026 9.70 -7.80 4.11
CA LEU A 1026 8.93 -8.86 3.46
C LEU A 1026 7.52 -8.39 3.12
N LEU A 1027 6.79 -7.82 4.07
CA LEU A 1027 5.42 -7.35 3.87
C LEU A 1027 5.36 -6.23 2.82
N TRP A 1028 6.31 -5.29 2.87
CA TRP A 1028 6.43 -4.26 1.84
C TRP A 1028 6.73 -4.85 0.46
N GLY A 1029 7.68 -5.79 0.35
CA GLY A 1029 8.01 -6.44 -0.92
C GLY A 1029 6.83 -7.23 -1.51
N LEU A 1030 6.07 -7.95 -0.67
CA LEU A 1030 4.86 -8.65 -1.09
C LEU A 1030 3.76 -7.69 -1.57
N ALA A 1031 3.64 -6.51 -0.95
CA ALA A 1031 2.72 -5.47 -1.38
C ALA A 1031 3.10 -4.89 -2.76
N GLN A 1032 4.38 -4.58 -2.99
CA GLN A 1032 4.86 -4.08 -4.29
C GLN A 1032 4.66 -5.09 -5.43
N LEU A 1033 4.81 -6.38 -5.12
CA LEU A 1033 4.58 -7.46 -6.08
C LEU A 1033 3.10 -7.83 -6.25
N HIS A 1034 2.18 -7.11 -5.61
CA HIS A 1034 0.73 -7.38 -5.62
C HIS A 1034 0.36 -8.82 -5.20
N VAL A 1035 1.24 -9.48 -4.43
CA VAL A 1035 1.05 -10.86 -3.96
C VAL A 1035 0.06 -10.90 -2.78
N THR A 1036 -0.01 -9.83 -2.00
CA THR A 1036 -0.90 -9.73 -0.84
C THR A 1036 -1.77 -8.47 -0.92
N ARG A 1037 -3.07 -8.61 -0.64
CA ARG A 1037 -4.04 -7.49 -0.49
C ARG A 1037 -4.21 -7.05 0.97
N LEU A 1038 -3.26 -7.38 1.84
CA LEU A 1038 -3.29 -6.91 3.22
C LEU A 1038 -3.12 -5.38 3.22
N PRO A 1039 -3.78 -4.65 4.15
CA PRO A 1039 -3.58 -3.22 4.30
C PRO A 1039 -2.10 -2.91 4.43
N GLN A 1040 -1.61 -1.83 3.80
CA GLN A 1040 -0.23 -1.39 3.96
C GLN A 1040 -0.02 -0.92 5.39
N LEU A 1041 0.37 -1.84 6.28
CA LEU A 1041 0.71 -1.55 7.67
C LEU A 1041 2.02 -0.76 7.80
N TRP A 1042 2.82 -0.70 6.74
CA TRP A 1042 4.11 -0.02 6.66
C TRP A 1042 4.16 0.85 5.42
N THR A 1043 4.54 2.12 5.60
CA THR A 1043 4.74 3.05 4.49
C THR A 1043 6.10 2.81 3.81
N ALA A 1044 6.26 3.31 2.58
CA ALA A 1044 7.56 3.29 1.90
C ALA A 1044 8.64 4.04 2.70
N GLU A 1045 8.28 5.14 3.35
CA GLU A 1045 9.18 5.89 4.24
C GLU A 1045 9.64 5.06 5.44
N ASP A 1046 8.77 4.25 6.05
CA ASP A 1046 9.14 3.42 7.19
C ASP A 1046 10.22 2.40 6.79
N VAL A 1047 10.09 1.80 5.60
CA VAL A 1047 11.06 0.83 5.08
C VAL A 1047 12.38 1.50 4.71
N GLU A 1048 12.32 2.67 4.06
CA GLU A 1048 13.52 3.45 3.74
C GLU A 1048 14.31 3.82 5.01
N ARG A 1049 13.64 4.35 6.03
CA ARG A 1049 14.26 4.67 7.33
C ARG A 1049 14.88 3.43 7.97
N ALA A 1050 14.19 2.29 7.93
CA ALA A 1050 14.70 1.04 8.48
C ALA A 1050 15.97 0.56 7.74
N LEU A 1051 16.01 0.67 6.42
CA LEU A 1051 17.20 0.37 5.60
C LEU A 1051 18.37 1.31 5.91
N ILE A 1052 18.11 2.62 6.05
CA ILE A 1052 19.13 3.61 6.42
C ILE A 1052 19.72 3.27 7.80
N PHE A 1053 18.88 3.01 8.81
CA PHE A 1053 19.35 2.64 10.14
C PHE A 1053 20.15 1.35 10.14
N PHE A 1054 19.70 0.34 9.38
CA PHE A 1054 20.43 -0.91 9.24
C PHE A 1054 21.80 -0.69 8.58
N ALA A 1055 21.86 0.04 7.48
CA ALA A 1055 23.10 0.35 6.77
C ALA A 1055 24.08 1.16 7.65
N ALA A 1056 23.59 2.17 8.38
CA ALA A 1056 24.40 2.95 9.31
C ALA A 1056 24.97 2.06 10.43
N PHE A 1057 24.16 1.16 11.00
CA PHE A 1057 24.60 0.22 12.02
C PHE A 1057 25.66 -0.76 11.49
N MET A 1058 25.50 -1.28 10.27
CA MET A 1058 26.49 -2.13 9.60
C MET A 1058 27.82 -1.41 9.38
N LEU A 1059 27.78 -0.14 8.98
CA LEU A 1059 28.97 0.68 8.77
C LEU A 1059 29.74 0.90 10.08
N ILE A 1060 29.04 1.22 11.17
CA ILE A 1060 29.66 1.44 12.49
C ILE A 1060 30.32 0.15 13.01
N ASP A 1061 29.64 -0.99 12.84
CA ASP A 1061 30.17 -2.30 13.21
C ASP A 1061 31.46 -2.62 12.42
N LEU A 1062 31.42 -2.44 11.09
CA LEU A 1062 32.60 -2.64 10.23
C LEU A 1062 33.76 -1.73 10.64
N LEU A 1063 33.52 -0.43 10.86
CA LEU A 1063 34.55 0.50 11.30
C LEU A 1063 35.15 0.10 12.65
N THR A 1064 34.32 -0.37 13.59
CA THR A 1064 34.77 -0.86 14.90
C THR A 1064 35.67 -2.09 14.75
N CYS A 1065 35.28 -3.05 13.90
CA CYS A 1065 36.10 -4.21 13.60
C CYS A 1065 37.43 -3.82 12.93
N VAL A 1066 37.42 -2.89 11.98
CA VAL A 1066 38.64 -2.38 11.32
C VAL A 1066 39.60 -1.77 12.35
N VAL A 1067 39.10 -0.97 13.29
CA VAL A 1067 39.91 -0.44 14.39
C VAL A 1067 40.47 -1.57 15.25
N ALA A 1068 39.65 -2.55 15.63
CA ALA A 1068 40.12 -3.70 16.43
C ALA A 1068 41.28 -4.44 15.77
N PHE A 1069 41.17 -4.73 14.47
CA PHE A 1069 42.23 -5.39 13.68
C PHE A 1069 43.47 -4.52 13.49
N ALA A 1070 43.31 -3.20 13.35
CA ALA A 1070 44.44 -2.28 13.32
C ALA A 1070 45.21 -2.23 14.65
N LEU A 1071 44.52 -2.51 15.77
CA LEU A 1071 45.12 -2.54 17.09
C LEU A 1071 45.81 -3.88 17.38
N GLU A 1072 45.24 -5.00 16.95
CA GLU A 1072 45.77 -6.36 17.15
C GLU A 1072 47.02 -6.67 16.29
N ARG A 1073 48.11 -7.12 16.94
CA ARG A 1073 49.36 -7.45 16.24
C ARG A 1073 49.28 -8.83 15.56
N HIS A 1074 49.85 -8.92 14.36
CA HIS A 1074 50.03 -10.17 13.60
C HIS A 1074 48.74 -10.97 13.33
N GLU A 1075 47.61 -10.28 13.16
CA GLU A 1075 46.31 -10.91 12.92
C GLU A 1075 45.91 -10.95 11.43
N GLU A 1076 45.13 -11.95 11.04
CA GLU A 1076 44.73 -12.16 9.64
C GLU A 1076 43.53 -11.29 9.23
N TRP A 1077 43.77 -10.22 8.47
CA TRP A 1077 42.72 -9.31 7.97
C TRP A 1077 41.65 -9.99 7.10
N SER A 1078 41.93 -11.18 6.56
CA SER A 1078 40.94 -12.00 5.83
C SER A 1078 39.72 -12.39 6.68
N LEU A 1079 39.83 -12.32 8.02
CA LEU A 1079 38.74 -12.58 8.95
C LEU A 1079 37.66 -11.49 8.93
N LEU A 1080 37.90 -10.31 8.35
CA LEU A 1080 36.88 -9.27 8.19
C LEU A 1080 35.84 -9.59 7.10
N TRP A 1081 36.21 -10.37 6.08
CA TRP A 1081 35.27 -10.77 5.02
C TRP A 1081 34.03 -11.51 5.56
N PRO A 1082 34.15 -12.51 6.46
CA PRO A 1082 32.99 -13.16 7.07
C PRO A 1082 32.06 -12.28 7.91
N LEU A 1083 32.46 -11.04 8.25
CA LEU A 1083 31.73 -10.19 9.20
C LEU A 1083 30.27 -9.94 8.77
N LEU A 1084 30.04 -9.69 7.48
CA LEU A 1084 28.70 -9.44 6.95
C LEU A 1084 27.79 -10.68 7.11
N LEU A 1085 28.36 -11.88 6.89
CA LEU A 1085 27.64 -13.15 7.00
C LEU A 1085 27.43 -13.58 8.46
N GLN A 1086 28.31 -13.15 9.38
CA GLN A 1086 28.26 -13.47 10.80
C GLN A 1086 26.90 -13.09 11.42
N ARG A 1087 26.31 -11.98 10.96
CA ARG A 1087 25.06 -11.43 11.50
C ARG A 1087 23.82 -12.29 11.22
N PHE A 1088 23.82 -13.01 10.11
CA PHE A 1088 22.69 -13.84 9.70
C PHE A 1088 22.75 -15.26 10.27
N TYR A 1089 23.90 -15.69 10.80
CA TYR A 1089 24.06 -17.04 11.34
C TYR A 1089 24.63 -17.06 12.76
N TYR A 1090 25.88 -16.63 12.95
CA TYR A 1090 26.58 -16.72 14.24
C TYR A 1090 25.87 -15.90 15.34
N ARG A 1091 25.39 -14.70 15.02
CA ARG A 1091 24.65 -13.86 15.99
C ARG A 1091 23.32 -14.51 16.42
N GLN A 1092 22.64 -15.20 15.49
CA GLN A 1092 21.39 -15.91 15.79
C GLN A 1092 21.63 -17.08 16.76
N LEU A 1093 22.77 -17.77 16.65
CA LEU A 1093 23.18 -18.76 17.64
C LEU A 1093 23.39 -18.13 19.03
N MET A 1094 23.95 -16.92 19.10
CA MET A 1094 24.14 -16.21 20.38
C MET A 1094 22.81 -15.81 21.02
N TYR A 1095 21.78 -15.48 20.24
CA TYR A 1095 20.44 -15.24 20.75
C TYR A 1095 19.85 -16.49 21.42
N VAL A 1096 19.99 -17.65 20.75
CA VAL A 1096 19.54 -18.95 21.30
C VAL A 1096 20.27 -19.25 22.61
N VAL A 1097 21.58 -19.02 22.66
CA VAL A 1097 22.41 -19.20 23.86
C VAL A 1097 21.90 -18.35 25.02
N LEU A 1098 21.70 -17.05 24.79
CA LEU A 1098 21.29 -16.11 25.83
C LEU A 1098 19.87 -16.42 26.34
N PHE A 1099 18.93 -16.69 25.43
CA PHE A 1099 17.57 -17.08 25.80
C PHE A 1099 17.57 -18.38 26.61
N ARG A 1100 18.35 -19.39 26.19
CA ARG A 1100 18.53 -20.63 26.97
C ARG A 1100 19.13 -20.35 28.35
N ALA A 1101 20.14 -19.51 28.46
CA ALA A 1101 20.77 -19.17 29.74
C ALA A 1101 19.78 -18.55 30.72
N ILE A 1102 18.97 -17.57 30.27
CA ILE A 1102 17.95 -16.94 31.10
C ILE A 1102 16.85 -17.94 31.46
N MET A 1103 16.37 -18.72 30.50
CA MET A 1103 15.36 -19.76 30.75
C MET A 1103 15.85 -20.77 31.79
N HIS A 1104 17.10 -21.23 31.70
CA HIS A 1104 17.69 -22.13 32.70
C HIS A 1104 17.84 -21.45 34.07
N ALA A 1105 18.16 -20.15 34.11
CA ALA A 1105 18.25 -19.39 35.36
C ALA A 1105 16.89 -19.23 36.05
N VAL A 1106 15.81 -19.07 35.28
CA VAL A 1106 14.42 -19.00 35.77
C VAL A 1106 13.91 -20.39 36.19
N GLN A 1107 14.22 -21.43 35.39
CA GLN A 1107 13.91 -22.84 35.69
C GLN A 1107 14.62 -23.36 36.94
N GLY A 1108 15.79 -22.81 37.22
CA GLY A 1108 16.65 -23.19 38.33
C GLY A 1108 17.26 -24.58 38.22
N ARG A 1109 17.64 -24.96 36.99
CA ARG A 1109 18.38 -26.19 36.70
C ARG A 1109 19.84 -26.06 37.14
N ALA A 1110 20.43 -27.17 37.55
CA ALA A 1110 21.89 -27.27 37.76
C ALA A 1110 22.61 -27.32 36.41
N VAL A 1111 23.80 -26.72 36.35
CA VAL A 1111 24.67 -26.69 35.16
C VAL A 1111 26.10 -27.00 35.65
N GLY A 1112 26.80 -27.90 34.96
CA GLY A 1112 28.14 -28.40 35.30
C GLY A 1112 29.21 -28.12 34.24
N TRP A 1113 30.36 -28.82 34.34
CA TRP A 1113 31.58 -28.60 33.51
C TRP A 1113 31.31 -28.69 32.00
N ARG A 1114 30.54 -29.66 31.50
CA ARG A 1114 30.21 -29.80 30.06
C ARG A 1114 28.81 -29.31 29.68
N GLY A 1115 28.13 -28.53 30.53
CA GLY A 1115 26.80 -27.97 30.27
C GLY A 1115 25.73 -28.51 31.21
N VAL A 1116 24.50 -28.72 30.72
CA VAL A 1116 23.38 -29.20 31.55
C VAL A 1116 23.66 -30.66 31.94
N GLU A 1117 23.76 -30.92 33.24
CA GLU A 1117 23.90 -32.29 33.76
C GLU A 1117 22.58 -33.06 33.55
N PRO A 1118 22.62 -34.36 33.19
CA PRO A 1118 21.42 -35.19 33.13
C PRO A 1118 20.65 -35.13 34.46
N GLU A 1119 19.32 -35.10 34.41
CA GLU A 1119 18.50 -35.16 35.62
C GLU A 1119 18.85 -36.44 36.40
N LEU A 1120 19.33 -36.30 37.65
CA LEU A 1120 19.41 -37.43 38.56
C LEU A 1120 18.01 -38.06 38.67
N PRO A 1121 17.86 -39.39 38.54
CA PRO A 1121 16.56 -40.02 38.62
C PRO A 1121 15.91 -39.67 39.95
N THR A 1122 14.70 -39.10 39.86
CA THR A 1122 13.85 -38.81 41.02
C THR A 1122 13.80 -40.06 41.90
N PRO A 1123 14.14 -40.01 43.20
CA PRO A 1123 13.96 -41.16 44.06
C PRO A 1123 12.48 -41.50 44.05
N VAL A 1124 12.18 -42.73 43.57
CA VAL A 1124 10.84 -43.30 43.62
C VAL A 1124 10.39 -43.21 45.07
N ALA A 1125 9.36 -42.40 45.32
CA ALA A 1125 8.69 -42.41 46.60
C ALA A 1125 8.20 -43.84 46.84
N GLN A 1126 8.80 -44.53 47.80
CA GLN A 1126 8.24 -45.78 48.31
C GLN A 1126 6.87 -45.46 48.91
N ALA A 1127 5.90 -46.29 48.54
CA ALA A 1127 4.45 -46.11 48.66
C ALA A 1127 3.93 -45.71 50.04
#